data_AF-A0ABD2XAX3-F1
#
_entry.id   AF-A0ABD2XAX3-F1
#
_cell.length_a   1.000
_cell.length_b   1.000
_cell.length_c   1.000
_cell.angle_alpha   90.00
_cell.angle_beta   90.00
_cell.angle_gamma   90.00
#
_symmetry.space_group_name_H-M   'P 1'
#
loop_
_entity.id
_entity.type
_entity.pdbx_description
1 polymer ?
#
loop_
_entity_poly.entity_id
_entity_poly.type
_entity_poly.pdbx_seq_one_letter_code
_entity_poly.pdbx_strand_id
1 'polypeptide(L)'
;MEARMFQTRRFRPYIDGSQKYRCKWSSDDRVAILTLNEVIVYSIVHKMTEVDVNNYLKLSSPSFIYARQEITTSSDDLDSSDEFFDLKRQDYLNTRFPDDCEMDNEIRDVFWSPKNLINPNQCMLAVITSDGVLELAAQADDEWISVHDFTTQWNQIINPSDDNESLAAHKSNSNRLFCTTSAWSCCYKDNDQSNYAYFISAYESSEIAIWKVKGINSEDIGLDLKMDIELKFKYKLQNTAIISALSWIEIDKDDYMLLVGFSDSHIDCLKINKHKSEILMSFCEPILNNSNYGPVNSIQLVEQKDNFIDVVVINECILSTLRINTKGNMISMKCATFPFAITGASHIEPDLMLVTTIECNMLIVKNLQNQKEIIYTEIKSDLPKDGLQYLGLGCSQNKVIFSVICSPAVVHDALANRQPSSINFFSLFDPFQKDLVLTLISKPTLQDHWDFLELIKVNMLKNNDISLNLKKLISNLEKLSFHECRVAYWIMSFILVAKQSNEQEGTNLQCNVNLAEQIETAKSYILSYSASERLKYLSQQEKLNDYQKMSIYLLQCHLNVWLAGEDKESEDKELEMPLIMIVKEALKATSQFEDVQQENCDKCNVPILEPWAESCSSGHFLERCPITGLQVHEVRHRLCSICHQLYHPCLDVEIDEMKCLYCHLPVMYDTNIPFESLHISEKNLSRPNKGAFSDNEFLEDIDD
;
A
#
# COMPACT_ATOMS: atom_id res chain seq x y z
N MET A 1 -10.72 5.02 -25.28
CA MET A 1 -10.58 4.57 -23.90
C MET A 1 -11.68 3.58 -23.56
N GLU A 2 -11.27 2.43 -23.06
CA GLU A 2 -12.12 1.29 -22.71
C GLU A 2 -11.59 0.71 -21.38
N ALA A 3 -12.48 0.34 -20.46
CA ALA A 3 -12.14 -0.37 -19.24
C ALA A 3 -12.24 -1.88 -19.49
N ARG A 4 -11.10 -2.57 -19.48
CA ARG A 4 -11.03 -4.02 -19.69
C ARG A 4 -10.86 -4.73 -18.37
N MET A 5 -11.92 -5.42 -17.97
CA MET A 5 -11.89 -6.27 -16.78
C MET A 5 -11.00 -7.48 -17.06
N PHE A 6 -10.18 -7.84 -16.08
CA PHE A 6 -9.37 -9.06 -16.15
C PHE A 6 -9.62 -10.01 -14.99
N GLN A 7 -10.19 -9.55 -13.86
CA GLN A 7 -10.45 -10.43 -12.72
C GLN A 7 -11.65 -9.96 -11.89
N THR A 8 -12.39 -10.91 -11.36
CA THR A 8 -13.47 -10.69 -10.41
C THR A 8 -13.24 -11.55 -9.18
N ARG A 9 -13.34 -10.96 -7.98
CA ARG A 9 -13.36 -11.70 -6.72
C ARG A 9 -14.68 -11.43 -6.01
N ARG A 10 -15.43 -12.48 -5.74
CA ARG A 10 -16.67 -12.40 -4.95
C ARG A 10 -16.36 -12.51 -3.47
N PHE A 11 -17.08 -11.78 -2.66
CA PHE A 11 -17.00 -11.85 -1.21
C PHE A 11 -18.39 -11.70 -0.60
N ARG A 12 -18.55 -12.23 0.61
CA ARG A 12 -19.63 -11.88 1.54
C ARG A 12 -18.97 -10.91 2.54
N PRO A 13 -19.62 -9.83 2.99
CA PRO A 13 -21.06 -9.53 3.05
C PRO A 13 -21.59 -8.61 1.94
N TYR A 14 -22.90 -8.38 1.96
CA TYR A 14 -23.59 -7.39 1.12
C TYR A 14 -23.25 -5.96 1.55
N ILE A 15 -23.10 -5.06 0.59
CA ILE A 15 -22.88 -3.63 0.85
C ILE A 15 -24.12 -2.87 0.37
N ASP A 16 -24.72 -2.08 1.26
CA ASP A 16 -25.90 -1.27 0.99
C ASP A 16 -25.60 -0.13 -0.01
N GLY A 17 -26.58 0.23 -0.83
CA GLY A 17 -26.46 1.31 -1.82
C GLY A 17 -26.35 2.71 -1.23
N SER A 18 -26.74 2.90 0.04
CA SER A 18 -26.49 4.15 0.78
C SER A 18 -24.99 4.40 1.02
N GLN A 19 -24.18 3.35 0.96
CA GLN A 19 -22.79 3.32 1.36
C GLN A 19 -21.86 3.47 0.14
N LYS A 20 -21.32 4.69 -0.05
CA LYS A 20 -20.41 5.06 -1.16
C LYS A 20 -18.95 5.06 -0.70
N TYR A 21 -18.00 5.12 -1.64
CA TYR A 21 -16.55 5.17 -1.41
C TYR A 21 -15.98 3.97 -0.64
N ARG A 22 -16.52 2.77 -0.88
CA ARG A 22 -16.24 1.55 -0.11
C ARG A 22 -14.98 0.79 -0.53
N CYS A 23 -14.08 1.44 -1.26
CA CYS A 23 -12.80 0.89 -1.68
C CYS A 23 -11.68 1.89 -1.41
N LYS A 24 -10.63 1.48 -0.71
CA LYS A 24 -9.42 2.28 -0.49
C LYS A 24 -8.20 1.42 -0.81
N TRP A 25 -7.29 1.96 -1.61
CA TRP A 25 -6.07 1.25 -2.03
C TRP A 25 -4.86 1.95 -1.40
N SER A 26 -3.98 1.19 -0.76
CA SER A 26 -2.79 1.70 -0.09
C SER A 26 -1.60 1.84 -1.04
N SER A 27 -0.58 2.60 -0.63
CA SER A 27 0.67 2.72 -1.39
C SER A 27 1.58 1.48 -1.31
N ASP A 28 1.23 0.49 -0.49
CA ASP A 28 1.90 -0.82 -0.38
C ASP A 28 1.05 -1.97 -0.96
N ASP A 29 0.19 -1.65 -1.93
CA ASP A 29 -0.60 -2.60 -2.73
C ASP A 29 -1.57 -3.50 -1.95
N ARG A 30 -2.20 -2.92 -0.93
CA ARG A 30 -3.32 -3.50 -0.18
C ARG A 30 -4.62 -2.80 -0.54
N VAL A 31 -5.68 -3.57 -0.67
CA VAL A 31 -7.03 -3.08 -0.97
C VAL A 31 -7.92 -3.34 0.22
N ALA A 32 -8.40 -2.26 0.85
CA ALA A 32 -9.41 -2.28 1.88
C ALA A 32 -10.80 -2.11 1.25
N ILE A 33 -11.70 -3.03 1.58
CA ILE A 33 -13.12 -3.01 1.23
C ILE A 33 -13.90 -2.78 2.51
N LEU A 34 -14.68 -1.70 2.54
CA LEU A 34 -15.47 -1.34 3.71
C LEU A 34 -16.85 -1.95 3.59
N THR A 35 -17.26 -2.68 4.61
CA THR A 35 -18.63 -3.19 4.77
C THR A 35 -19.29 -2.45 5.94
N LEU A 36 -20.48 -2.89 6.36
CA LEU A 36 -21.14 -2.35 7.55
C LEU A 36 -20.31 -2.62 8.82
N ASN A 37 -19.87 -3.86 9.05
CA ASN A 37 -19.32 -4.28 10.35
C ASN A 37 -17.82 -4.62 10.31
N GLU A 38 -17.26 -4.78 9.11
CA GLU A 38 -15.88 -5.21 8.93
C GLU A 38 -15.20 -4.51 7.76
N VAL A 39 -13.86 -4.43 7.83
CA VAL A 39 -13.00 -4.09 6.72
C VAL A 39 -12.34 -5.37 6.22
N ILE A 40 -12.54 -5.68 4.95
CA ILE A 40 -11.86 -6.81 4.29
C ILE A 40 -10.62 -6.25 3.59
N VAL A 41 -9.44 -6.75 3.95
CA VAL A 41 -8.17 -6.34 3.36
C VAL A 41 -7.56 -7.47 2.56
N TYR A 42 -7.33 -7.21 1.27
CA TYR A 42 -6.56 -8.07 0.37
C TYR A 42 -5.19 -7.45 0.10
N SER A 43 -4.13 -8.24 0.23
CA SER A 43 -2.79 -7.87 -0.24
C SER A 43 -2.55 -8.45 -1.62
N ILE A 44 -1.95 -7.68 -2.54
CA ILE A 44 -1.50 -8.21 -3.83
C ILE A 44 -0.20 -8.98 -3.59
N VAL A 45 -0.22 -10.28 -3.88
CA VAL A 45 0.93 -11.16 -3.70
C VAL A 45 1.65 -11.32 -5.03
N HIS A 46 2.75 -10.60 -5.18
CA HIS A 46 3.61 -10.70 -6.35
C HIS A 46 4.26 -12.08 -6.44
N LYS A 47 4.10 -12.76 -7.58
CA LYS A 47 4.75 -14.06 -7.85
C LYS A 47 5.27 -14.13 -9.28
N MET A 48 6.46 -14.72 -9.43
CA MET A 48 7.15 -14.91 -10.71
C MET A 48 6.67 -16.16 -11.48
N THR A 49 6.42 -17.26 -10.77
CA THR A 49 6.43 -18.61 -11.35
C THR A 49 5.10 -19.37 -11.26
N GLU A 50 4.07 -18.80 -10.64
CA GLU A 50 2.78 -19.48 -10.53
C GLU A 50 1.87 -19.17 -11.73
N VAL A 51 1.29 -20.23 -12.29
CA VAL A 51 0.23 -20.17 -13.30
C VAL A 51 -1.11 -20.27 -12.58
N ASP A 52 -1.91 -19.21 -12.62
CA ASP A 52 -3.35 -19.32 -12.36
C ASP A 52 -4.12 -18.52 -13.42
N VAL A 53 -4.62 -19.23 -14.44
CA VAL A 53 -5.35 -18.64 -15.57
C VAL A 53 -6.69 -18.04 -15.12
N ASN A 54 -7.21 -18.46 -13.96
CA ASN A 54 -8.45 -17.93 -13.38
C ASN A 54 -8.18 -16.78 -12.39
N ASN A 55 -6.92 -16.50 -12.06
CA ASN A 55 -6.52 -15.54 -11.04
C ASN A 55 -5.25 -14.77 -11.48
N TYR A 56 -5.41 -13.93 -12.50
CA TYR A 56 -4.30 -13.18 -13.11
C TYR A 56 -3.51 -12.31 -12.10
N LEU A 57 -4.21 -11.76 -11.11
CA LEU A 57 -3.67 -11.02 -9.97
C LEU A 57 -3.87 -11.85 -8.71
N LYS A 58 -2.79 -12.42 -8.18
CA LYS A 58 -2.85 -13.22 -6.95
C LYS A 58 -3.13 -12.30 -5.75
N LEU A 59 -4.27 -12.52 -5.12
CA LEU A 59 -4.63 -11.90 -3.85
C LEU A 59 -4.26 -12.83 -2.70
N SER A 60 -3.84 -12.26 -1.56
CA SER A 60 -3.72 -13.00 -0.31
C SER A 60 -5.08 -13.55 0.13
N SER A 61 -5.08 -14.45 1.10
CA SER A 61 -6.29 -14.71 1.88
C SER A 61 -6.82 -13.36 2.42
N PRO A 62 -8.15 -13.16 2.46
CA PRO A 62 -8.70 -11.96 3.06
C PRO A 62 -8.31 -11.92 4.54
N SER A 63 -7.78 -10.79 4.96
CA SER A 63 -7.63 -10.44 6.38
C SER A 63 -8.77 -9.50 6.75
N PHE A 64 -9.20 -9.55 8.01
CA PHE A 64 -10.37 -8.82 8.47
C PHE A 64 -9.98 -7.85 9.58
N ILE A 65 -10.71 -6.75 9.67
CA ILE A 65 -10.69 -5.81 10.79
C ILE A 65 -12.13 -5.57 11.20
N TYR A 66 -12.46 -5.91 12.44
CA TYR A 66 -13.76 -5.69 13.04
C TYR A 66 -13.74 -4.42 13.87
N ALA A 67 -14.87 -3.73 13.94
CA ALA A 67 -15.01 -2.61 14.87
C ALA A 67 -14.83 -3.13 16.30
N ARG A 68 -13.96 -2.47 17.08
CA ARG A 68 -13.81 -2.80 18.49
C ARG A 68 -15.11 -2.43 19.22
N GLN A 69 -15.85 -3.43 19.68
CA GLN A 69 -16.93 -3.21 20.62
C GLN A 69 -16.29 -2.95 21.98
N GLU A 70 -16.56 -1.80 22.60
CA GLU A 70 -16.31 -1.62 24.02
C GLU A 70 -17.11 -2.70 24.76
N ILE A 71 -16.39 -3.65 25.36
CA ILE A 71 -16.99 -4.58 26.31
C ILE A 71 -17.47 -3.70 27.45
N THR A 72 -18.78 -3.58 27.60
CA THR A 72 -19.42 -3.13 28.83
C THR A 72 -18.82 -3.94 29.97
N THR A 73 -17.83 -3.37 30.66
CA THR A 73 -17.28 -4.01 31.84
C THR A 73 -18.36 -3.94 32.89
N SER A 74 -18.93 -5.10 33.20
CA SER A 74 -19.72 -5.32 34.39
C SER A 74 -18.80 -5.24 35.61
N SER A 75 -18.44 -4.01 35.98
CA SER A 75 -17.84 -3.68 37.26
C SER A 75 -18.37 -2.32 37.70
N ASP A 76 -18.77 -2.24 38.95
CA ASP A 76 -19.47 -1.12 39.62
C ASP A 76 -18.70 0.24 39.64
N ASP A 77 -17.71 0.43 38.77
CA ASP A 77 -17.01 1.70 38.55
C ASP A 77 -17.24 2.11 37.08
N LEU A 78 -18.32 2.86 36.83
CA LEU A 78 -18.57 3.51 35.55
C LEU A 78 -17.43 4.49 35.25
N ASP A 79 -16.53 4.10 34.34
CA ASP A 79 -15.56 5.02 33.77
C ASP A 79 -16.33 6.08 32.97
N SER A 80 -16.03 7.35 33.24
CA SER A 80 -16.75 8.51 32.68
C SER A 80 -16.86 8.52 31.14
N SER A 81 -16.03 7.79 30.41
CA SER A 81 -16.11 7.60 28.95
C SER A 81 -17.41 6.95 28.49
N ASP A 82 -17.88 5.95 29.23
CA ASP A 82 -19.01 5.10 28.83
C ASP A 82 -20.32 5.89 28.95
N GLU A 83 -20.42 6.77 29.95
CA GLU A 83 -21.57 7.68 30.13
C GLU A 83 -21.73 8.67 28.96
N PHE A 84 -20.64 9.13 28.31
CA PHE A 84 -20.72 10.06 27.17
C PHE A 84 -21.24 9.39 25.89
N PHE A 85 -20.82 8.15 25.62
CA PHE A 85 -21.31 7.38 24.48
C PHE A 85 -22.77 6.97 24.69
N ASP A 86 -23.14 6.58 25.91
CA ASP A 86 -24.52 6.24 26.26
C ASP A 86 -25.47 7.44 26.22
N LEU A 87 -25.03 8.65 26.59
CA LEU A 87 -25.84 9.88 26.50
C LEU A 87 -26.25 10.21 25.06
N LYS A 88 -25.39 9.93 24.07
CA LYS A 88 -25.73 10.16 22.66
C LYS A 88 -26.49 9.00 22.03
N ARG A 89 -26.23 7.75 22.47
CA ARG A 89 -27.11 6.61 22.16
C ARG A 89 -28.54 6.91 22.59
N GLN A 90 -28.74 7.51 23.77
CA GLN A 90 -30.04 7.99 24.23
C GLN A 90 -30.63 9.12 23.34
N ASP A 91 -29.82 10.04 22.81
CA ASP A 91 -30.30 11.07 21.87
C ASP A 91 -30.76 10.48 20.51
N TYR A 92 -30.10 9.43 20.00
CA TYR A 92 -30.55 8.68 18.81
C TYR A 92 -31.83 7.87 19.09
N LEU A 93 -31.94 7.24 20.25
CA LEU A 93 -33.13 6.47 20.68
C LEU A 93 -34.37 7.36 20.87
N ASN A 94 -34.20 8.65 21.18
CA ASN A 94 -35.30 9.60 21.31
C ASN A 94 -36.03 9.91 19.97
N THR A 95 -35.48 9.50 18.83
CA THR A 95 -36.22 9.44 17.55
C THR A 95 -36.93 8.09 17.38
N ARG A 96 -38.03 7.86 18.11
CA ARG A 96 -39.03 6.76 17.94
C ARG A 96 -38.57 5.57 17.07
N PHE A 97 -37.64 4.76 17.59
CA PHE A 97 -37.41 3.39 17.12
C PHE A 97 -37.65 2.42 18.29
N PRO A 98 -37.98 1.14 18.04
CA PRO A 98 -38.32 0.18 19.08
C PRO A 98 -37.14 0.01 20.04
N ASP A 99 -37.43 -0.17 21.33
CA ASP A 99 -36.49 -0.24 22.45
C ASP A 99 -35.45 -1.40 22.38
N ASP A 100 -35.44 -2.17 21.28
CA ASP A 100 -34.62 -3.39 21.10
C ASP A 100 -33.60 -3.30 19.92
N CYS A 101 -33.32 -2.12 19.36
CA CYS A 101 -32.26 -2.00 18.35
C CYS A 101 -30.91 -1.77 19.02
N GLU A 102 -30.14 -2.84 19.22
CA GLU A 102 -28.69 -2.74 19.44
C GLU A 102 -28.11 -1.96 18.24
N MET A 103 -27.61 -0.75 18.49
CA MET A 103 -26.90 0.02 17.47
C MET A 103 -25.54 -0.64 17.28
N ASP A 104 -25.40 -1.40 16.19
CA ASP A 104 -24.13 -2.02 15.82
C ASP A 104 -23.06 -0.93 15.62
N ASN A 105 -21.87 -1.15 16.21
CA ASN A 105 -20.69 -0.30 15.98
C ASN A 105 -20.18 -0.53 14.55
N GLU A 106 -20.70 0.25 13.60
CA GLU A 106 -20.41 0.10 12.16
C GLU A 106 -19.09 0.77 11.76
N ILE A 107 -18.41 0.24 10.75
CA ILE A 107 -17.25 0.88 10.13
C ILE A 107 -17.70 2.00 9.18
N ARG A 108 -17.26 3.23 9.48
CA ARG A 108 -17.62 4.43 8.71
C ARG A 108 -16.64 4.70 7.58
N ASP A 109 -15.34 4.81 7.88
CA ASP A 109 -14.29 5.06 6.88
C ASP A 109 -12.92 4.55 7.38
N VAL A 110 -11.97 4.43 6.45
CA VAL A 110 -10.59 4.04 6.74
C VAL A 110 -9.58 4.88 5.96
N PHE A 111 -8.40 5.07 6.54
CA PHE A 111 -7.35 5.92 5.98
C PHE A 111 -5.99 5.23 6.06
N TRP A 112 -5.48 4.81 4.90
CA TRP A 112 -4.13 4.28 4.77
C TRP A 112 -3.09 5.36 5.06
N SER A 113 -2.10 5.03 5.89
CA SER A 113 -0.92 5.86 6.07
C SER A 113 -0.08 5.90 4.80
N PRO A 114 0.84 6.86 4.63
CA PRO A 114 1.85 6.77 3.59
C PRO A 114 2.76 5.54 3.82
N LYS A 115 3.32 5.01 2.73
CA LYS A 115 4.36 3.97 2.72
C LYS A 115 5.53 4.34 3.64
N ASN A 116 6.16 3.33 4.24
CA ASN A 116 7.34 3.42 5.13
C ASN A 116 7.06 3.84 6.58
N LEU A 117 5.80 3.91 6.99
CA LEU A 117 5.47 4.10 8.41
C LEU A 117 5.63 2.79 9.21
N ILE A 118 5.52 1.63 8.54
CA ILE A 118 6.02 0.36 9.06
C ILE A 118 7.20 -0.06 8.20
N ASN A 119 8.36 -0.28 8.82
CA ASN A 119 9.56 -0.72 8.12
C ASN A 119 9.55 -2.24 7.93
N PRO A 120 9.80 -2.75 6.71
CA PRO A 120 10.02 -2.02 5.45
C PRO A 120 8.74 -1.79 4.62
N ASN A 121 8.58 -0.56 4.09
CA ASN A 121 7.61 -0.20 3.05
C ASN A 121 6.13 -0.51 3.30
N GLN A 122 5.71 -0.70 4.53
CA GLN A 122 4.32 -1.03 4.85
C GLN A 122 3.55 0.20 5.33
N CYS A 123 2.24 0.16 5.10
CA CYS A 123 1.30 1.17 5.58
C CYS A 123 0.57 0.69 6.85
N MET A 124 0.20 1.63 7.71
CA MET A 124 -0.78 1.44 8.78
C MET A 124 -2.17 1.79 8.26
N LEU A 125 -3.21 1.34 8.97
CA LEU A 125 -4.59 1.65 8.65
C LEU A 125 -5.29 2.31 9.83
N ALA A 126 -5.74 3.55 9.65
CA ALA A 126 -6.63 4.19 10.62
C ALA A 126 -8.08 3.79 10.31
N VAL A 127 -8.85 3.45 11.34
CA VAL A 127 -10.23 2.97 11.23
C VAL A 127 -11.14 3.88 12.06
N ILE A 128 -12.21 4.38 11.43
CA ILE A 128 -13.24 5.20 12.08
C ILE A 128 -14.56 4.44 12.11
N THR A 129 -15.19 4.37 13.28
CA THR A 129 -16.51 3.77 13.43
C THR A 129 -17.65 4.81 13.41
N SER A 130 -18.91 4.35 13.32
CA SER A 130 -20.12 5.18 13.39
C SER A 130 -20.21 5.96 14.71
N ASP A 131 -19.73 5.36 15.80
CA ASP A 131 -19.62 5.97 17.13
C ASP A 131 -18.43 6.93 17.24
N GLY A 132 -17.71 7.20 16.15
CA GLY A 132 -16.61 8.16 16.14
C GLY A 132 -15.35 7.70 16.88
N VAL A 133 -15.26 6.40 17.17
CA VAL A 133 -14.03 5.77 17.66
C VAL A 133 -13.00 5.77 16.55
N LEU A 134 -11.77 6.18 16.86
CA LEU A 134 -10.64 6.27 15.94
C LEU A 134 -9.46 5.45 16.46
N GLU A 135 -9.14 4.38 15.76
CA GLU A 135 -8.03 3.48 16.09
C GLU A 135 -7.03 3.40 14.95
N LEU A 136 -5.77 3.17 15.31
CA LEU A 136 -4.68 2.87 14.38
C LEU A 136 -4.37 1.38 14.46
N ALA A 137 -4.41 0.72 13.31
CA ALA A 137 -4.12 -0.70 13.17
C ALA A 137 -2.85 -0.94 12.35
N ALA A 138 -2.08 -1.96 12.74
CA ALA A 138 -0.95 -2.49 11.99
C ALA A 138 -1.09 -3.99 11.82
N GLN A 139 -0.64 -4.52 10.68
CA GLN A 139 -0.68 -5.96 10.44
C GLN A 139 0.56 -6.64 11.03
N ALA A 140 0.34 -7.67 11.84
CA ALA A 140 1.34 -8.63 12.29
C ALA A 140 0.95 -10.01 11.74
N ASP A 141 1.78 -10.58 10.88
CA ASP A 141 1.45 -11.80 10.13
C ASP A 141 0.12 -11.67 9.37
N ASP A 142 -0.87 -12.54 9.65
CA ASP A 142 -2.20 -12.50 9.05
C ASP A 142 -3.25 -11.75 9.90
N GLU A 143 -2.85 -11.18 11.05
CA GLU A 143 -3.74 -10.51 11.98
C GLU A 143 -3.47 -9.00 12.07
N TRP A 144 -4.51 -8.23 12.37
CA TRP A 144 -4.49 -6.79 12.55
C TRP A 144 -4.55 -6.45 14.03
N ILE A 145 -3.58 -5.68 14.49
CA ILE A 145 -3.45 -5.30 15.90
C ILE A 145 -3.68 -3.79 16.03
N SER A 146 -4.52 -3.40 16.98
CA SER A 146 -4.66 -2.01 17.43
C SER A 146 -3.36 -1.57 18.10
N VAL A 147 -2.64 -0.67 17.44
CA VAL A 147 -1.36 -0.12 17.90
C VAL A 147 -1.52 1.21 18.61
N HIS A 148 -2.65 1.91 18.40
CA HIS A 148 -2.98 3.12 19.11
C HIS A 148 -4.48 3.44 19.08
N ASP A 149 -5.01 3.92 20.20
CA ASP A 149 -6.38 4.42 20.35
C ASP A 149 -6.35 5.94 20.53
N PHE A 150 -6.74 6.66 19.47
CA PHE A 150 -6.76 8.13 19.48
C PHE A 150 -7.95 8.67 20.27
N THR A 151 -9.05 7.93 20.36
CA THR A 151 -10.27 8.38 21.05
C THR A 151 -10.04 8.46 22.55
N THR A 152 -9.45 7.42 23.15
CA THR A 152 -9.10 7.43 24.57
C THR A 152 -8.07 8.52 24.89
N GLN A 153 -7.02 8.67 24.07
CA GLN A 153 -6.02 9.72 24.26
C GLN A 153 -6.64 11.12 24.14
N TRP A 154 -7.53 11.32 23.16
CA TRP A 154 -8.21 12.59 22.96
C TRP A 154 -9.13 12.94 24.14
N ASN A 155 -9.89 11.97 24.66
CA ASN A 155 -10.74 12.16 25.83
C ASN A 155 -9.95 12.71 27.02
N GLN A 156 -8.79 12.13 27.32
CA GLN A 156 -7.89 12.60 28.39
C GLN A 156 -7.40 14.04 28.16
N ILE A 157 -7.26 14.47 26.91
CA ILE A 157 -6.81 15.83 26.55
C ILE A 157 -7.94 16.86 26.66
N ILE A 158 -9.18 16.47 26.38
CA ILE A 158 -10.33 17.39 26.39
C ILE A 158 -11.07 17.44 27.73
N ASN A 159 -11.01 16.36 28.52
CA ASN A 159 -11.64 16.23 29.84
C ASN A 159 -10.59 15.88 30.91
N PRO A 160 -9.71 16.81 31.30
CA PRO A 160 -8.72 16.55 32.34
C PRO A 160 -9.37 16.55 33.74
N SER A 161 -9.95 15.42 34.15
CA SER A 161 -10.27 15.06 35.55
C SER A 161 -10.75 16.20 36.47
N ASP A 162 -11.86 16.86 36.13
CA ASP A 162 -12.57 17.79 37.02
C ASP A 162 -13.99 17.23 37.28
N ASP A 163 -14.20 16.64 38.46
CA ASP A 163 -15.41 15.91 38.90
C ASP A 163 -16.70 16.77 39.07
N ASN A 164 -16.76 17.99 38.52
CA ASN A 164 -17.84 18.95 38.77
C ASN A 164 -18.45 19.55 37.48
N GLU A 165 -18.49 18.80 36.38
CA GLU A 165 -19.16 19.25 35.17
C GLU A 165 -20.67 18.99 35.19
N SER A 166 -21.44 19.97 34.69
CA SER A 166 -22.90 19.86 34.56
C SER A 166 -23.29 18.97 33.37
N LEU A 167 -24.48 18.35 33.36
CA LEU A 167 -25.00 17.54 32.24
C LEU A 167 -24.92 18.25 30.86
N ALA A 168 -25.04 19.58 30.82
CA ALA A 168 -24.89 20.38 29.60
C ALA A 168 -23.44 20.51 29.13
N ALA A 169 -22.48 20.56 30.06
CA ALA A 169 -21.04 20.47 29.76
C ALA A 169 -20.72 19.07 29.22
N HIS A 170 -21.30 18.02 29.82
CA HIS A 170 -21.15 16.65 29.32
C HIS A 170 -21.63 16.48 27.86
N LYS A 171 -22.81 17.01 27.53
CA LYS A 171 -23.35 16.98 26.15
C LYS A 171 -22.54 17.81 25.15
N SER A 172 -21.89 18.89 25.60
CA SER A 172 -21.00 19.68 24.75
C SER A 172 -19.64 19.00 24.52
N ASN A 173 -19.19 18.20 25.49
CA ASN A 173 -17.96 17.43 25.43
C ASN A 173 -18.13 16.13 24.64
N SER A 174 -19.33 15.54 24.58
CA SER A 174 -19.58 14.35 23.76
C SER A 174 -19.29 14.63 22.28
N ASN A 175 -19.81 15.72 21.68
CA ASN A 175 -19.51 16.10 20.28
C ASN A 175 -18.02 16.35 20.00
N ARG A 176 -17.19 16.56 21.02
CA ARG A 176 -15.74 16.70 20.87
C ARG A 176 -15.03 15.35 20.79
N LEU A 177 -15.65 14.27 21.24
CA LEU A 177 -15.11 12.91 21.19
C LEU A 177 -15.34 12.22 19.84
N PHE A 178 -16.47 12.50 19.17
CA PHE A 178 -16.82 11.82 17.91
C PHE A 178 -15.93 12.27 16.76
N CYS A 179 -14.99 11.43 16.36
CA CYS A 179 -14.19 11.63 15.16
C CYS A 179 -15.06 11.41 13.90
N THR A 180 -14.99 12.34 12.94
CA THR A 180 -15.87 12.34 11.75
C THR A 180 -15.12 11.97 10.48
N THR A 181 -13.85 12.33 10.38
CA THR A 181 -12.98 12.07 9.23
C THR A 181 -11.51 12.25 9.64
N SER A 182 -10.59 11.78 8.80
CA SER A 182 -9.15 11.94 9.04
C SER A 182 -8.38 12.08 7.74
N ALA A 183 -7.12 12.49 7.84
CA ALA A 183 -6.20 12.53 6.71
C ALA A 183 -4.76 12.29 7.18
N TRP A 184 -3.93 11.85 6.25
CA TRP A 184 -2.49 11.71 6.44
C TRP A 184 -1.73 12.76 5.63
N SER A 185 -0.59 13.22 6.17
CA SER A 185 0.44 13.85 5.35
C SER A 185 1.23 12.81 4.55
N CYS A 186 2.17 13.27 3.73
CA CYS A 186 3.23 12.41 3.20
C CYS A 186 4.16 11.93 4.34
N CYS A 187 5.00 10.93 4.03
CA CYS A 187 6.02 10.42 4.95
C CYS A 187 7.25 11.34 4.94
N TYR A 188 7.67 11.77 6.13
CA TYR A 188 8.85 12.58 6.38
C TYR A 188 9.94 11.77 7.10
N LYS A 189 11.18 12.25 7.03
CA LYS A 189 12.29 11.72 7.83
C LYS A 189 12.65 12.69 8.95
N ASP A 190 12.84 12.17 10.16
CA ASP A 190 13.38 12.93 11.28
C ASP A 190 14.92 12.95 11.20
N ASN A 191 15.55 13.71 12.09
CA ASN A 191 17.01 13.90 12.09
C ASN A 191 17.78 12.59 12.34
N ASP A 192 17.16 11.64 13.07
CA ASP A 192 17.68 10.30 13.33
C ASP A 192 17.38 9.31 12.20
N GLN A 193 16.93 9.79 11.02
CA GLN A 193 16.49 8.98 9.87
C GLN A 193 15.24 8.13 10.12
N SER A 194 14.58 8.24 11.28
CA SER A 194 13.29 7.59 11.50
C SER A 194 12.20 8.25 10.63
N ASN A 195 11.33 7.43 10.07
CA ASN A 195 10.18 7.91 9.30
C ASN A 195 9.08 8.41 10.25
N TYR A 196 8.33 9.43 9.86
CA TYR A 196 7.12 9.87 10.57
C TYR A 196 6.11 10.46 9.58
N ALA A 197 4.84 10.52 9.98
CA ALA A 197 3.81 11.25 9.26
C ALA A 197 2.95 12.06 10.24
N TYR A 198 2.35 13.15 9.75
CA TYR A 198 1.29 13.82 10.48
C TYR A 198 -0.03 13.14 10.18
N PHE A 199 -0.75 12.79 11.23
CA PHE A 199 -2.10 12.30 11.18
C PHE A 199 -3.05 13.39 11.69
N ILE A 200 -4.10 13.67 10.93
CA ILE A 200 -5.05 14.74 11.21
C ILE A 200 -6.39 14.09 11.51
N SER A 201 -6.91 14.29 12.72
CA SER A 201 -8.26 13.88 13.10
C SER A 201 -9.17 15.10 13.21
N ALA A 202 -10.39 14.98 12.67
CA ALA A 202 -11.44 15.98 12.79
C ALA A 202 -12.62 15.44 13.57
N TYR A 203 -13.21 16.29 14.40
CA TYR A 203 -14.28 15.93 15.32
C TYR A 203 -15.57 16.67 14.98
N GLU A 204 -16.71 16.13 15.42
CA GLU A 204 -18.04 16.70 15.16
C GLU A 204 -18.20 18.12 15.71
N SER A 205 -17.47 18.45 16.77
CA SER A 205 -17.34 19.81 17.32
C SER A 205 -16.59 20.83 16.45
N SER A 206 -16.21 20.44 15.23
CA SER A 206 -15.36 21.21 14.31
C SER A 206 -13.96 21.50 14.88
N GLU A 207 -13.49 20.66 15.79
CA GLU A 207 -12.12 20.62 16.28
C GLU A 207 -11.25 19.76 15.35
N ILE A 208 -10.01 20.18 15.15
CA ILE A 208 -8.97 19.45 14.42
C ILE A 208 -7.80 19.22 15.36
N ALA A 209 -7.30 17.98 15.41
CA ALA A 209 -6.06 17.62 16.08
C ALA A 209 -5.03 17.10 15.06
N ILE A 210 -3.78 17.53 15.22
CA ILE A 210 -2.65 17.06 14.40
C ILE A 210 -1.68 16.29 15.29
N TRP A 211 -1.50 15.02 14.97
CA TRP A 211 -0.65 14.07 15.67
C TRP A 211 0.60 13.81 14.84
N LYS A 212 1.77 13.79 15.45
CA LYS A 212 2.99 13.25 14.83
C LYS A 212 3.08 11.77 15.17
N VAL A 213 2.97 10.91 14.17
CA VAL A 213 3.05 9.45 14.30
C VAL A 213 4.42 9.00 13.81
N LYS A 214 5.24 8.43 14.69
CA LYS A 214 6.54 7.87 14.30
C LYS A 214 6.38 6.47 13.70
N GLY A 215 7.27 6.14 12.77
CA GLY A 215 7.33 4.83 12.17
C GLY A 215 7.89 3.78 13.13
N ILE A 216 7.51 2.53 12.88
CA ILE A 216 7.90 1.35 13.67
C ILE A 216 8.50 0.29 12.75
N ASN A 217 9.20 -0.70 13.29
CA ASN A 217 9.56 -1.88 12.52
C ASN A 217 8.46 -2.93 12.60
N SER A 218 8.26 -3.67 11.51
CA SER A 218 7.33 -4.81 11.46
C SER A 218 7.63 -5.86 12.53
N GLU A 219 8.91 -6.07 12.86
CA GLU A 219 9.37 -6.99 13.91
C GLU A 219 8.98 -6.56 15.33
N ASP A 220 8.75 -5.25 15.53
CA ASP A 220 8.37 -4.70 16.84
C ASP A 220 6.85 -4.76 17.05
N ILE A 221 6.08 -5.15 16.04
CA ILE A 221 4.62 -5.26 16.14
C ILE A 221 4.27 -6.47 17.01
N GLY A 222 3.81 -6.16 18.22
CA GLY A 222 3.38 -7.13 19.20
C GLY A 222 2.42 -6.52 20.21
N LEU A 223 2.00 -7.33 21.19
CA LEU A 223 1.00 -6.95 22.19
C LEU A 223 1.38 -5.71 23.00
N ASP A 224 2.67 -5.57 23.32
CA ASP A 224 3.20 -4.51 24.17
C ASP A 224 3.72 -3.30 23.38
N LEU A 225 3.54 -3.28 22.06
CA LEU A 225 3.95 -2.15 21.26
C LEU A 225 3.23 -0.89 21.74
N LYS A 226 4.02 0.10 22.14
CA LYS A 226 3.56 1.47 22.40
C LYS A 226 4.15 2.37 21.32
N MET A 227 3.29 2.84 20.44
CA MET A 227 3.70 3.81 19.43
C MET A 227 4.02 5.17 20.07
N ASP A 228 5.09 5.79 19.58
CA ASP A 228 5.43 7.17 19.91
C ASP A 228 4.58 8.11 19.05
N ILE A 229 3.49 8.59 19.65
CA ILE A 229 2.54 9.51 19.03
C ILE A 229 2.43 10.76 19.89
N GLU A 230 2.65 11.91 19.26
CA GLU A 230 2.68 13.20 19.93
C GLU A 230 1.62 14.14 19.36
N LEU A 231 0.73 14.68 20.21
CA LEU A 231 -0.16 15.76 19.80
C LEU A 231 0.66 17.03 19.57
N LYS A 232 0.72 17.49 18.32
CA LYS A 232 1.43 18.71 17.94
C LYS A 232 0.56 19.95 18.00
N PHE A 233 -0.72 19.79 17.73
CA PHE A 233 -1.60 20.94 17.56
C PHE A 233 -3.07 20.55 17.74
N LYS A 234 -3.86 21.47 18.32
CA LYS A 234 -5.33 21.39 18.36
C LYS A 234 -5.94 22.75 18.04
N TYR A 235 -7.00 22.75 17.25
CA TYR A 235 -7.67 23.99 16.83
C TYR A 235 -9.16 23.79 16.59
N LYS A 236 -9.95 24.76 17.06
CA LYS A 236 -11.39 24.78 16.85
C LYS A 236 -11.74 25.77 15.75
N LEU A 237 -12.41 25.28 14.71
CA LEU A 237 -12.90 26.12 13.63
C LEU A 237 -14.08 26.98 14.11
N GLN A 238 -14.29 28.12 13.46
CA GLN A 238 -15.44 28.98 13.74
C GLN A 238 -16.74 28.44 13.14
N ASN A 239 -16.63 27.66 12.06
CA ASN A 239 -17.77 26.99 11.47
C ASN A 239 -18.29 25.89 12.41
N THR A 240 -19.60 25.80 12.58
CA THR A 240 -20.27 24.79 13.42
C THR A 240 -20.72 23.57 12.63
N ALA A 241 -20.53 23.57 11.30
CA ALA A 241 -20.82 22.42 10.45
C ALA A 241 -19.83 21.28 10.70
N ILE A 242 -20.30 20.06 10.47
CA ILE A 242 -19.52 18.83 10.65
C ILE A 242 -18.45 18.77 9.55
N ILE A 243 -17.20 18.57 9.94
CA ILE A 243 -16.10 18.33 9.00
C ILE A 243 -16.28 16.94 8.39
N SER A 244 -16.38 16.85 7.07
CA SER A 244 -16.63 15.61 6.34
C SER A 244 -15.46 15.14 5.47
N ALA A 245 -14.55 16.05 5.08
CA ALA A 245 -13.37 15.71 4.30
C ALA A 245 -12.16 16.58 4.69
N LEU A 246 -10.98 15.99 4.63
CA LEU A 246 -9.70 16.66 4.87
C LEU A 246 -8.71 16.35 3.75
N SER A 247 -7.84 17.30 3.41
CA SER A 247 -6.73 17.06 2.48
C SER A 247 -5.49 17.85 2.90
N TRP A 248 -4.40 17.12 3.19
CA TRP A 248 -3.10 17.70 3.52
C TRP A 248 -2.25 17.87 2.27
N ILE A 249 -1.72 19.07 2.06
CA ILE A 249 -0.93 19.44 0.88
C ILE A 249 0.37 20.10 1.37
N GLU A 250 1.52 19.56 0.97
CA GLU A 250 2.83 20.17 1.27
C GLU A 250 3.17 21.21 0.21
N ILE A 251 3.27 22.49 0.59
CA ILE A 251 3.57 23.60 -0.32
C ILE A 251 5.09 23.68 -0.56
N ASP A 252 5.85 23.68 0.53
CA ASP A 252 7.31 23.73 0.57
C ASP A 252 7.78 23.00 1.84
N LYS A 253 9.09 22.87 2.03
CA LYS A 253 9.67 22.35 3.25
C LYS A 253 9.16 23.17 4.44
N ASP A 254 8.50 22.48 5.36
CA ASP A 254 7.93 23.06 6.58
C ASP A 254 6.75 24.05 6.34
N ASP A 255 6.19 24.15 5.12
CA ASP A 255 4.98 24.95 4.81
C ASP A 255 3.91 24.06 4.16
N TYR A 256 2.72 24.01 4.76
CA TYR A 256 1.65 23.10 4.41
C TYR A 256 0.30 23.82 4.33
N MET A 257 -0.64 23.21 3.61
CA MET A 257 -2.02 23.63 3.48
C MET A 257 -2.93 22.47 3.86
N LEU A 258 -3.92 22.74 4.70
CA LEU A 258 -4.98 21.80 5.04
C LEU A 258 -6.30 22.34 4.51
N LEU A 259 -6.88 21.63 3.54
CA LEU A 259 -8.21 21.91 3.04
C LEU A 259 -9.23 21.15 3.88
N VAL A 260 -10.27 21.85 4.32
CA VAL A 260 -11.32 21.34 5.21
C VAL A 260 -12.67 21.45 4.51
N GLY A 261 -13.26 20.31 4.16
CA GLY A 261 -14.59 20.22 3.58
C GLY A 261 -15.64 19.89 4.63
N PHE A 262 -16.79 20.57 4.55
CA PHE A 262 -17.89 20.43 5.50
C PHE A 262 -19.11 19.72 4.90
N SER A 263 -19.97 19.22 5.79
CA SER A 263 -21.23 18.56 5.44
C SER A 263 -22.26 19.49 4.78
N ASP A 264 -22.07 20.81 4.90
CA ASP A 264 -22.92 21.85 4.34
C ASP A 264 -22.32 22.48 3.05
N SER A 265 -21.41 21.77 2.39
CA SER A 265 -20.69 22.19 1.17
C SER A 265 -19.60 23.24 1.34
N HIS A 266 -19.36 23.80 2.53
CA HIS A 266 -18.30 24.78 2.72
C HIS A 266 -16.91 24.14 2.57
N ILE A 267 -15.94 24.95 2.15
CA ILE A 267 -14.53 24.55 2.07
C ILE A 267 -13.66 25.66 2.65
N ASP A 268 -13.00 25.35 3.76
CA ASP A 268 -12.02 26.22 4.39
C ASP A 268 -10.59 25.81 4.04
N CYS A 269 -9.68 26.76 4.21
CA CYS A 269 -8.25 26.57 4.01
C CYS A 269 -7.47 27.02 5.24
N LEU A 270 -6.63 26.14 5.74
CA LEU A 270 -5.74 26.42 6.86
C LEU A 270 -4.30 26.36 6.37
N LYS A 271 -3.55 27.43 6.60
CA LYS A 271 -2.12 27.43 6.35
C LYS A 271 -1.39 26.96 7.60
N ILE A 272 -0.45 26.03 7.44
CA ILE A 272 0.27 25.36 8.52
C ILE A 272 1.76 25.54 8.25
N ASN A 273 2.47 26.24 9.13
CA ASN A 273 3.91 26.40 9.05
C ASN A 273 4.57 25.68 10.22
N LYS A 274 5.57 24.85 9.94
CA LYS A 274 6.40 24.26 10.98
C LYS A 274 7.57 25.19 11.27
N HIS A 275 7.63 25.67 12.49
CA HIS A 275 8.74 26.49 12.96
C HIS A 275 9.47 25.74 14.06
N LYS A 276 10.62 25.15 13.72
CA LYS A 276 11.36 24.21 14.58
C LYS A 276 10.53 22.95 14.88
N SER A 277 10.18 22.71 16.14
CA SER A 277 9.38 21.56 16.61
C SER A 277 7.89 21.88 16.77
N GLU A 278 7.50 23.14 16.59
CA GLU A 278 6.13 23.62 16.78
C GLU A 278 5.41 23.81 15.44
N ILE A 279 4.12 23.50 15.43
CA ILE A 279 3.22 23.72 14.30
C ILE A 279 2.42 25.00 14.56
N LEU A 280 2.54 25.98 13.66
CA LEU A 280 1.79 27.23 13.69
C LEU A 280 0.73 27.20 12.59
N MET A 281 -0.52 27.48 12.94
CA MET A 281 -1.62 27.53 11.98
C MET A 281 -2.20 28.94 11.87
N SER A 282 -2.49 29.36 10.65
CA SER A 282 -3.23 30.58 10.35
C SER A 282 -4.39 30.26 9.42
N PHE A 283 -5.59 30.72 9.78
CA PHE A 283 -6.77 30.60 8.93
C PHE A 283 -6.61 31.46 7.67
N CYS A 284 -6.94 30.88 6.51
CA CYS A 284 -7.10 31.59 5.25
C CYS A 284 -8.59 31.81 4.97
N GLU A 285 -8.93 32.78 4.11
CA GLU A 285 -10.31 33.03 3.74
C GLU A 285 -10.99 31.75 3.19
N PRO A 286 -12.29 31.53 3.49
CA PRO A 286 -13.02 30.38 2.95
C PRO A 286 -12.93 30.31 1.43
N ILE A 287 -12.63 29.13 0.90
CA ILE A 287 -12.51 28.89 -0.53
C ILE A 287 -13.89 28.84 -1.18
N LEU A 288 -14.85 28.18 -0.52
CA LEU A 288 -16.21 28.03 -1.00
C LEU A 288 -17.22 28.19 0.15
N ASN A 289 -18.16 29.14 -0.01
CA ASN A 289 -19.21 29.46 0.98
C ASN A 289 -20.64 29.19 0.48
N ASN A 290 -20.82 28.34 -0.54
CA ASN A 290 -22.14 28.09 -1.13
C ASN A 290 -22.73 26.78 -0.60
N SER A 291 -23.81 26.88 0.17
CA SER A 291 -24.51 25.76 0.83
C SER A 291 -25.40 24.90 -0.09
N ASN A 292 -25.19 24.92 -1.41
CA ASN A 292 -26.15 24.38 -2.38
C ASN A 292 -25.75 23.01 -2.98
N TYR A 293 -24.61 22.44 -2.58
CA TYR A 293 -24.00 21.33 -3.32
C TYR A 293 -23.97 19.99 -2.57
N GLY A 294 -24.54 19.91 -1.36
CA GLY A 294 -24.48 18.70 -0.51
C GLY A 294 -23.11 18.52 0.18
N PRO A 295 -22.95 17.50 1.03
CA PRO A 295 -21.74 17.31 1.81
C PRO A 295 -20.51 17.13 0.92
N VAL A 296 -19.37 17.69 1.34
CA VAL A 296 -18.08 17.42 0.67
C VAL A 296 -17.67 15.98 1.00
N ASN A 297 -17.69 15.09 0.01
CA ASN A 297 -17.33 13.68 0.21
C ASN A 297 -15.83 13.42 0.07
N SER A 298 -15.16 14.15 -0.81
CA SER A 298 -13.74 13.93 -1.10
C SER A 298 -13.08 15.21 -1.61
N ILE A 299 -11.83 15.43 -1.18
CA ILE A 299 -10.93 16.47 -1.70
C ILE A 299 -9.64 15.76 -2.15
N GLN A 300 -9.29 15.88 -3.43
CA GLN A 300 -8.13 15.22 -4.01
C GLN A 300 -7.19 16.25 -4.65
N LEU A 301 -5.90 16.17 -4.32
CA LEU A 301 -4.85 16.90 -5.03
C LEU A 301 -4.70 16.33 -6.45
N VAL A 302 -4.67 17.21 -7.45
CA VAL A 302 -4.46 16.83 -8.87
C VAL A 302 -3.07 17.24 -9.34
N GLU A 303 -2.70 18.49 -9.11
CA GLU A 303 -1.39 19.02 -9.48
C GLU A 303 -0.98 20.14 -8.54
N GLN A 304 0.32 20.23 -8.30
CA GLN A 304 0.95 21.33 -7.58
C GLN A 304 2.06 21.92 -8.45
N LYS A 305 2.03 23.24 -8.63
CA LYS A 305 3.12 24.02 -9.21
C LYS A 305 3.53 25.12 -8.25
N ASP A 306 4.66 25.75 -8.52
CA ASP A 306 5.25 26.82 -7.69
C ASP A 306 4.25 27.93 -7.28
N ASN A 307 3.26 28.23 -8.14
CA ASN A 307 2.34 29.34 -7.93
C ASN A 307 0.89 28.94 -7.61
N PHE A 308 0.50 27.68 -7.87
CA PHE A 308 -0.88 27.24 -7.71
C PHE A 308 -1.00 25.74 -7.45
N ILE A 309 -2.11 25.38 -6.85
CA ILE A 309 -2.51 24.03 -6.47
C ILE A 309 -3.87 23.79 -7.11
N ASP A 310 -3.98 22.73 -7.90
CA ASP A 310 -5.24 22.27 -8.48
C ASP A 310 -5.78 21.10 -7.66
N VAL A 311 -7.00 21.24 -7.14
CA VAL A 311 -7.70 20.20 -6.40
C VAL A 311 -9.05 19.90 -7.02
N VAL A 312 -9.48 18.65 -6.90
CA VAL A 312 -10.83 18.21 -7.24
C VAL A 312 -11.61 17.98 -5.96
N VAL A 313 -12.81 18.53 -5.92
CA VAL A 313 -13.75 18.37 -4.82
C VAL A 313 -15.00 17.69 -5.35
N ILE A 314 -15.46 16.67 -4.62
CA ILE A 314 -16.62 15.88 -4.99
C ILE A 314 -17.68 16.05 -3.91
N ASN A 315 -18.87 16.48 -4.36
CA ASN A 315 -20.06 16.61 -3.55
C ASN A 315 -21.18 15.83 -4.21
N GLU A 316 -21.46 14.63 -3.74
CA GLU A 316 -22.53 13.76 -4.24
C GLU A 316 -22.51 13.58 -5.78
N CYS A 317 -23.31 14.37 -6.51
CA CYS A 317 -23.40 14.35 -7.97
C CYS A 317 -22.55 15.42 -8.66
N ILE A 318 -21.74 16.19 -7.93
CA ILE A 318 -21.03 17.36 -8.46
C ILE A 318 -19.54 17.15 -8.29
N LEU A 319 -18.79 17.41 -9.36
CA LEU A 319 -17.35 17.48 -9.37
C LEU A 319 -16.93 18.93 -9.62
N SER A 320 -16.18 19.49 -8.69
CA SER A 320 -15.62 20.83 -8.82
C SER A 320 -14.10 20.79 -8.92
N THR A 321 -13.52 21.51 -9.87
CA THR A 321 -12.07 21.77 -9.89
C THR A 321 -11.80 23.15 -9.32
N LEU A 322 -10.96 23.20 -8.28
CA LEU A 322 -10.55 24.44 -7.63
C LEU A 322 -9.07 24.66 -7.88
N ARG A 323 -8.74 25.84 -8.40
CA ARG A 323 -7.35 26.31 -8.47
C ARG A 323 -7.13 27.30 -7.34
N ILE A 324 -6.16 27.02 -6.49
CA ILE A 324 -5.84 27.78 -5.28
C ILE A 324 -4.40 28.27 -5.41
N ASN A 325 -4.09 29.49 -4.97
CA ASN A 325 -2.69 29.94 -4.90
C ASN A 325 -1.98 29.36 -3.67
N THR A 326 -0.65 29.50 -3.59
CA THR A 326 0.13 29.06 -2.41
C THR A 326 -0.15 29.83 -1.12
N LYS A 327 -0.99 30.88 -1.17
CA LYS A 327 -1.49 31.61 0.00
C LYS A 327 -2.84 31.08 0.51
N GLY A 328 -3.45 30.12 -0.20
CA GLY A 328 -4.75 29.56 0.15
C GLY A 328 -5.95 30.28 -0.46
N ASN A 329 -5.75 31.26 -1.35
CA ASN A 329 -6.87 31.98 -1.98
C ASN A 329 -7.30 31.28 -3.27
N MET A 330 -8.62 31.19 -3.48
CA MET A 330 -9.19 30.68 -4.73
C MET A 330 -8.84 31.59 -5.91
N ILE A 331 -8.27 31.01 -6.97
CA ILE A 331 -8.03 31.67 -8.26
C ILE A 331 -9.20 31.44 -9.20
N SER A 332 -9.68 30.21 -9.31
CA SER A 332 -10.80 29.84 -10.20
C SER A 332 -11.47 28.55 -9.75
N MET A 333 -12.75 28.41 -10.08
CA MET A 333 -13.55 27.21 -9.87
C MET A 333 -14.28 26.84 -11.16
N LYS A 334 -14.41 25.54 -11.41
CA LYS A 334 -15.34 24.99 -12.40
C LYS A 334 -16.11 23.83 -11.78
N CYS A 335 -17.32 23.59 -12.25
CA CYS A 335 -18.14 22.48 -11.79
C CYS A 335 -18.74 21.72 -12.97
N ALA A 336 -18.88 20.41 -12.81
CA ALA A 336 -19.69 19.55 -13.64
C ALA A 336 -20.70 18.81 -12.75
N THR A 337 -21.95 18.76 -13.20
CA THR A 337 -23.01 18.00 -12.55
C THR A 337 -23.24 16.71 -13.30
N PHE A 338 -23.23 15.60 -12.57
CA PHE A 338 -23.46 14.26 -13.05
C PHE A 338 -24.91 13.86 -12.81
N PRO A 339 -25.48 12.98 -13.66
CA PRO A 339 -26.86 12.53 -13.51
C PRO A 339 -27.07 11.66 -12.26
N PHE A 340 -26.01 11.04 -11.76
CA PHE A 340 -26.05 10.09 -10.65
C PHE A 340 -24.92 10.36 -9.66
N ALA A 341 -25.12 9.93 -8.42
CA ALA A 341 -24.13 10.11 -7.36
C ALA A 341 -22.79 9.46 -7.74
N ILE A 342 -21.72 10.20 -7.54
CA ILE A 342 -20.35 9.73 -7.71
C ILE A 342 -20.03 8.81 -6.54
N THR A 343 -19.55 7.62 -6.84
CA THR A 343 -19.18 6.60 -5.84
C THR A 343 -17.69 6.37 -5.74
N GLY A 344 -16.92 6.93 -6.67
CA GLY A 344 -15.47 6.89 -6.67
C GLY A 344 -14.89 7.76 -7.77
N ALA A 345 -13.70 8.29 -7.52
CA ALA A 345 -12.97 9.10 -8.49
C ALA A 345 -11.46 8.94 -8.29
N SER A 346 -10.72 8.86 -9.40
CA SER A 346 -9.26 8.77 -9.39
C SER A 346 -8.68 9.58 -10.55
N HIS A 347 -7.82 10.54 -10.26
CA HIS A 347 -7.12 11.33 -11.27
C HIS A 347 -6.04 10.48 -11.93
N ILE A 348 -6.07 10.26 -13.25
CA ILE A 348 -5.11 9.42 -13.97
C ILE A 348 -3.91 10.26 -14.42
N GLU A 349 -4.20 11.40 -15.04
CA GLU A 349 -3.25 12.42 -15.48
C GLU A 349 -3.73 13.79 -14.98
N PRO A 350 -2.89 14.83 -15.00
CA PRO A 350 -3.28 16.14 -14.48
C PRO A 350 -4.59 16.69 -15.09
N ASP A 351 -4.87 16.41 -16.38
CA ASP A 351 -6.08 16.86 -17.08
C ASP A 351 -7.14 15.75 -17.31
N LEU A 352 -6.97 14.58 -16.66
CA LEU A 352 -7.79 13.38 -16.91
C LEU A 352 -8.14 12.64 -15.60
N MET A 353 -9.43 12.42 -15.35
CA MET A 353 -9.91 11.67 -14.18
C MET A 353 -10.93 10.59 -14.58
N LEU A 354 -10.86 9.43 -13.92
CA LEU A 354 -11.88 8.40 -13.98
C LEU A 354 -12.87 8.60 -12.85
N VAL A 355 -14.16 8.54 -13.17
CA VAL A 355 -15.27 8.65 -12.22
C VAL A 355 -16.20 7.46 -12.39
N THR A 356 -16.63 6.87 -11.29
CA THR A 356 -17.70 5.86 -11.26
C THR A 356 -18.94 6.44 -10.59
N THR A 357 -20.13 6.04 -11.07
CA THR A 357 -21.40 6.42 -10.46
C THR A 357 -22.18 5.21 -9.98
N ILE A 358 -23.16 5.44 -9.09
CA ILE A 358 -23.98 4.37 -8.49
C ILE A 358 -24.71 3.50 -9.53
N GLU A 359 -25.14 4.09 -10.65
CA GLU A 359 -25.80 3.43 -11.79
C GLU A 359 -24.80 2.76 -12.77
N CYS A 360 -23.70 2.22 -12.24
CA CYS A 360 -22.70 1.47 -13.00
C CYS A 360 -22.06 2.21 -14.21
N ASN A 361 -22.03 3.55 -14.19
CA ASN A 361 -21.39 4.32 -15.25
C ASN A 361 -19.90 4.54 -14.95
N MET A 362 -19.08 4.41 -15.99
CA MET A 362 -17.66 4.79 -15.95
C MET A 362 -17.43 5.96 -16.88
N LEU A 363 -17.01 7.08 -16.32
CA LEU A 363 -16.90 8.34 -17.02
C LEU A 363 -15.45 8.82 -16.97
N ILE A 364 -14.94 9.24 -18.12
CA ILE A 364 -13.68 9.96 -18.21
C ILE A 364 -13.97 11.44 -18.25
N VAL A 365 -13.44 12.16 -17.26
CA VAL A 365 -13.52 13.60 -17.11
C VAL A 365 -12.24 14.23 -17.64
N LYS A 366 -12.39 15.21 -18.53
CA LYS A 366 -11.30 15.94 -19.19
C LYS A 366 -11.38 17.43 -18.92
N ASN A 367 -10.30 18.16 -19.25
CA ASN A 367 -10.19 19.62 -19.06
C ASN A 367 -10.27 20.04 -17.58
N LEU A 368 -9.75 19.22 -16.66
CA LEU A 368 -9.70 19.56 -15.24
C LEU A 368 -8.91 20.86 -15.00
N GLN A 369 -7.81 21.05 -15.73
CA GLN A 369 -6.87 22.16 -15.54
C GLN A 369 -7.08 23.32 -16.52
N ASN A 370 -7.59 23.01 -17.72
CA ASN A 370 -7.76 23.97 -18.81
C ASN A 370 -8.94 24.91 -18.54
N GLN A 371 -8.89 26.18 -18.98
CA GLN A 371 -10.00 27.16 -18.79
C GLN A 371 -11.32 26.80 -19.49
N LYS A 372 -11.36 25.71 -20.26
CA LYS A 372 -12.58 25.21 -20.89
C LYS A 372 -13.50 24.55 -19.87
N GLU A 373 -14.75 24.33 -20.26
CA GLU A 373 -15.71 23.57 -19.47
C GLU A 373 -15.21 22.14 -19.24
N ILE A 374 -15.54 21.59 -18.07
CA ILE A 374 -15.29 20.19 -17.73
C ILE A 374 -16.19 19.35 -18.63
N ILE A 375 -15.57 18.43 -19.38
CA ILE A 375 -16.30 17.52 -20.27
C ILE A 375 -16.12 16.11 -19.74
N TYR A 376 -17.21 15.38 -19.59
CA TYR A 376 -17.17 13.96 -19.26
C TYR A 376 -17.78 13.12 -20.39
N THR A 377 -17.19 11.96 -20.62
CA THR A 377 -17.67 10.99 -21.62
C THR A 377 -17.67 9.60 -21.01
N GLU A 378 -18.76 8.86 -21.21
CA GLU A 378 -18.78 7.44 -20.84
C GLU A 378 -17.78 6.65 -21.67
N ILE A 379 -17.05 5.76 -21.01
CA ILE A 379 -16.14 4.82 -21.67
C ILE A 379 -16.77 3.45 -21.80
N LYS A 380 -16.36 2.72 -22.85
CA LYS A 380 -16.71 1.31 -22.99
C LYS A 380 -16.14 0.54 -21.80
N SER A 381 -16.89 -0.43 -21.30
CA SER A 381 -16.50 -1.19 -20.12
C SER A 381 -17.04 -2.60 -20.23
N ASP A 382 -16.18 -3.59 -19.97
CA ASP A 382 -16.55 -5.01 -19.89
C ASP A 382 -17.09 -5.38 -18.48
N LEU A 383 -17.26 -4.40 -17.60
CA LEU A 383 -17.70 -4.65 -16.23
C LEU A 383 -19.22 -4.87 -16.13
N PRO A 384 -19.66 -5.69 -15.16
CA PRO A 384 -21.07 -6.06 -15.05
C PRO A 384 -21.92 -4.86 -14.59
N LYS A 385 -23.00 -4.59 -15.34
CA LYS A 385 -23.94 -3.49 -15.06
C LYS A 385 -25.33 -3.97 -14.60
N ASP A 386 -25.79 -5.10 -15.15
CA ASP A 386 -27.17 -5.54 -14.98
C ASP A 386 -27.47 -5.97 -13.53
N GLY A 387 -28.42 -5.28 -12.88
CA GLY A 387 -28.86 -5.58 -11.52
C GLY A 387 -27.84 -5.24 -10.42
N LEU A 388 -26.78 -4.49 -10.75
CA LEU A 388 -25.71 -4.10 -9.84
C LEU A 388 -25.62 -2.58 -9.68
N GLN A 389 -24.86 -2.17 -8.66
CA GLN A 389 -24.46 -0.79 -8.39
C GLN A 389 -22.96 -0.73 -8.10
N TYR A 390 -22.29 0.34 -8.53
CA TYR A 390 -20.87 0.58 -8.21
C TYR A 390 -20.76 1.42 -6.93
N LEU A 391 -20.06 0.92 -5.92
CA LEU A 391 -20.02 1.53 -4.58
C LEU A 391 -18.65 2.07 -4.15
N GLY A 392 -17.61 1.84 -4.96
CA GLY A 392 -16.27 2.35 -4.66
C GLY A 392 -15.31 2.10 -5.83
N LEU A 393 -14.35 3.00 -5.98
CA LEU A 393 -13.26 2.91 -6.96
C LEU A 393 -11.93 2.99 -6.21
N GLY A 394 -11.06 2.00 -6.41
CA GLY A 394 -9.67 2.00 -5.98
C GLY A 394 -8.72 1.95 -7.18
N CYS A 395 -7.47 2.33 -6.98
CA CYS A 395 -6.43 2.20 -7.99
C CYS A 395 -5.06 1.96 -7.36
N SER A 396 -4.20 1.24 -8.09
CA SER A 396 -2.80 1.06 -7.72
C SER A 396 -2.04 2.38 -7.69
N GLN A 397 -0.86 2.39 -7.06
CA GLN A 397 -0.03 3.58 -6.88
C GLN A 397 0.23 4.35 -8.20
N ASN A 398 0.54 3.65 -9.29
CA ASN A 398 0.76 4.27 -10.60
C ASN A 398 -0.48 4.29 -11.50
N LYS A 399 -1.64 3.87 -10.96
CA LYS A 399 -2.95 3.99 -11.62
C LYS A 399 -3.01 3.25 -12.96
N VAL A 400 -2.36 2.10 -13.01
CA VAL A 400 -2.41 1.18 -14.16
C VAL A 400 -3.40 0.04 -13.92
N ILE A 401 -3.65 -0.29 -12.65
CA ILE A 401 -4.68 -1.24 -12.23
C ILE A 401 -5.73 -0.48 -11.41
N PHE A 402 -7.00 -0.76 -11.68
CA PHE A 402 -8.15 -0.20 -10.99
C PHE A 402 -9.00 -1.33 -10.43
N SER A 403 -9.73 -1.04 -9.36
CA SER A 403 -10.74 -1.91 -8.79
C SER A 403 -12.05 -1.16 -8.62
N VAL A 404 -13.17 -1.82 -8.90
CA VAL A 404 -14.50 -1.31 -8.56
C VAL A 404 -15.24 -2.31 -7.69
N ILE A 405 -15.94 -1.81 -6.68
CA ILE A 405 -16.82 -2.61 -5.83
C ILE A 405 -18.22 -2.60 -6.43
N CYS A 406 -18.74 -3.80 -6.70
CA CYS A 406 -20.08 -4.00 -7.20
C CYS A 406 -20.92 -4.74 -6.15
N SER A 407 -22.13 -4.24 -5.90
CA SER A 407 -23.12 -4.89 -5.04
C SER A 407 -24.44 -5.00 -5.80
N PRO A 408 -25.32 -5.98 -5.49
CA PRO A 408 -26.68 -6.00 -6.04
C PRO A 408 -27.46 -4.71 -5.75
N ALA A 409 -28.19 -4.21 -6.73
CA ALA A 409 -28.98 -2.97 -6.64
C ALA A 409 -30.38 -3.17 -6.00
N VAL A 410 -30.76 -4.40 -5.66
CA VAL A 410 -32.09 -4.72 -5.12
C VAL A 410 -32.13 -4.48 -3.61
N VAL A 411 -33.23 -3.90 -3.12
CA VAL A 411 -33.51 -3.70 -1.69
C VAL A 411 -33.43 -5.03 -0.95
N HIS A 412 -32.74 -5.01 0.19
CA HIS A 412 -32.55 -6.16 1.08
C HIS A 412 -33.86 -6.94 1.31
N ASP A 413 -33.92 -8.17 0.78
CA ASP A 413 -34.90 -9.18 1.16
C ASP A 413 -34.21 -10.19 2.07
N ALA A 414 -34.57 -10.17 3.36
CA ALA A 414 -34.01 -11.07 4.37
C ALA A 414 -34.26 -12.56 4.09
N LEU A 415 -35.16 -12.89 3.16
CA LEU A 415 -35.60 -14.24 2.83
C LEU A 415 -35.06 -14.73 1.46
N ALA A 416 -34.36 -13.88 0.71
CA ALA A 416 -33.83 -14.23 -0.61
C ALA A 416 -32.36 -14.67 -0.56
N ASN A 417 -31.99 -15.67 -1.38
CA ASN A 417 -30.61 -16.09 -1.58
C ASN A 417 -29.75 -14.90 -2.05
N ARG A 418 -28.83 -14.45 -1.20
CA ARG A 418 -27.98 -13.27 -1.41
C ARG A 418 -27.04 -13.49 -2.60
N GLN A 419 -27.13 -12.64 -3.62
CA GLN A 419 -26.01 -12.51 -4.57
C GLN A 419 -24.83 -11.86 -3.84
N PRO A 420 -23.61 -12.43 -3.91
CA PRO A 420 -22.45 -11.88 -3.24
C PRO A 420 -22.00 -10.57 -3.89
N SER A 421 -21.51 -9.64 -3.08
CA SER A 421 -20.77 -8.48 -3.59
C SER A 421 -19.46 -8.92 -4.24
N SER A 422 -18.88 -8.05 -5.06
CA SER A 422 -17.66 -8.38 -5.79
C SER A 422 -16.74 -7.17 -5.93
N ILE A 423 -15.45 -7.46 -5.98
CA ILE A 423 -14.43 -6.54 -6.43
C ILE A 423 -13.99 -6.96 -7.82
N ASN A 424 -14.04 -6.03 -8.77
CA ASN A 424 -13.69 -6.25 -10.16
C ASN A 424 -12.43 -5.44 -10.49
N PHE A 425 -11.37 -6.13 -10.90
CA PHE A 425 -10.11 -5.52 -11.31
C PHE A 425 -10.08 -5.33 -12.82
N PHE A 426 -9.66 -4.14 -13.23
CA PHE A 426 -9.61 -3.75 -14.63
C PHE A 426 -8.45 -2.79 -14.89
N SER A 427 -8.11 -2.65 -16.17
CA SER A 427 -7.18 -1.63 -16.65
C SER A 427 -7.84 -0.80 -17.75
N LEU A 428 -7.36 0.43 -17.93
CA LEU A 428 -7.82 1.30 -19.00
C LEU A 428 -7.03 1.01 -20.28
N PHE A 429 -7.70 0.41 -21.26
CA PHE A 429 -7.20 0.23 -22.61
C PHE A 429 -7.37 1.54 -23.39
N ASP A 430 -6.25 2.04 -23.93
CA ASP A 430 -6.18 3.23 -24.79
C ASP A 430 -6.48 4.58 -24.09
N PRO A 431 -5.55 5.01 -23.21
CA PRO A 431 -4.67 6.16 -23.52
C PRO A 431 -3.16 5.84 -23.52
N PHE A 432 -2.76 4.61 -23.17
CA PHE A 432 -1.37 4.21 -23.02
C PHE A 432 -0.99 3.02 -23.91
N GLN A 433 -1.00 3.17 -25.23
CA GLN A 433 -0.05 2.41 -26.08
C GLN A 433 1.43 2.77 -25.76
N LYS A 434 1.74 3.18 -24.51
CA LYS A 434 3.08 3.17 -23.98
C LYS A 434 3.41 1.70 -23.74
N ASP A 435 4.50 1.25 -24.32
CA ASP A 435 5.04 -0.05 -23.96
C ASP A 435 5.38 -0.02 -22.46
N LEU A 436 4.61 -0.75 -21.66
CA LEU A 436 4.77 -0.82 -20.20
C LEU A 436 6.20 -1.26 -19.84
N VAL A 437 6.82 -2.07 -20.70
CA VAL A 437 8.20 -2.55 -20.54
C VAL A 437 9.19 -1.39 -20.71
N LEU A 438 9.03 -0.57 -21.75
CA LEU A 438 9.88 0.62 -21.93
C LEU A 438 9.70 1.61 -20.78
N THR A 439 8.47 1.74 -20.28
CA THR A 439 8.18 2.57 -19.11
C THR A 439 8.96 2.05 -17.92
N LEU A 440 8.87 0.75 -17.59
CA LEU A 440 9.63 0.12 -16.50
C LEU A 440 11.15 0.26 -16.63
N ILE A 441 11.69 0.10 -17.84
CA ILE A 441 13.13 0.27 -18.11
C ILE A 441 13.58 1.70 -17.84
N SER A 442 12.74 2.70 -18.17
CA SER A 442 13.06 4.11 -17.92
C SER A 442 13.01 4.51 -16.45
N LYS A 443 12.49 3.66 -15.57
CA LYS A 443 12.41 3.92 -14.13
C LYS A 443 13.69 3.49 -13.42
N PRO A 444 14.08 4.18 -12.34
CA PRO A 444 15.29 3.85 -11.60
C PRO A 444 15.16 2.57 -10.76
N THR A 445 13.95 2.22 -10.35
CA THR A 445 13.68 1.10 -9.42
C THR A 445 12.36 0.40 -9.77
N LEU A 446 12.28 -0.90 -9.45
CA LEU A 446 11.06 -1.69 -9.55
C LEU A 446 10.11 -1.51 -8.36
N GLN A 447 10.63 -1.08 -7.22
CA GLN A 447 9.94 -1.06 -5.92
C GLN A 447 8.63 -0.26 -5.90
N ASP A 448 8.55 0.79 -6.71
CA ASP A 448 7.38 1.66 -6.80
C ASP A 448 6.61 1.45 -8.10
N HIS A 449 6.92 0.41 -8.88
CA HIS A 449 6.34 0.15 -10.20
C HIS A 449 5.88 -1.31 -10.37
N TRP A 450 5.53 -1.97 -9.26
CA TRP A 450 5.09 -3.37 -9.25
C TRP A 450 3.79 -3.60 -10.01
N ASP A 451 2.86 -2.66 -9.91
CA ASP A 451 1.59 -2.67 -10.65
C ASP A 451 1.78 -2.72 -12.18
N PHE A 452 2.85 -2.14 -12.72
CA PHE A 452 3.22 -2.31 -14.13
C PHE A 452 3.64 -3.75 -14.45
N LEU A 453 4.44 -4.39 -13.60
CA LEU A 453 4.87 -5.78 -13.79
C LEU A 453 3.68 -6.75 -13.73
N GLU A 454 2.78 -6.55 -12.77
CA GLU A 454 1.54 -7.33 -12.66
C GLU A 454 0.65 -7.13 -13.89
N LEU A 455 0.47 -5.90 -14.37
CA LEU A 455 -0.32 -5.65 -15.57
C LEU A 455 0.31 -6.25 -16.83
N ILE A 456 1.65 -6.24 -16.96
CA ILE A 456 2.36 -6.93 -18.05
C ILE A 456 2.07 -8.43 -17.99
N LYS A 457 2.18 -9.05 -16.81
CA LYS A 457 1.87 -10.47 -16.61
C LYS A 457 0.43 -10.78 -17.00
N VAL A 458 -0.55 -10.00 -16.53
CA VAL A 458 -1.96 -10.16 -16.90
C VAL A 458 -2.16 -10.07 -18.41
N ASN A 459 -1.57 -9.07 -19.06
CA ASN A 459 -1.67 -8.90 -20.51
C ASN A 459 -1.04 -10.07 -21.29
N MET A 460 0.08 -10.62 -20.82
CA MET A 460 0.72 -11.80 -21.40
C MET A 460 -0.16 -13.04 -21.28
N LEU A 461 -0.70 -13.31 -20.08
CA LEU A 461 -1.53 -14.47 -19.81
C LEU A 461 -2.89 -14.42 -20.52
N LYS A 462 -3.47 -13.23 -20.69
CA LYS A 462 -4.81 -13.06 -21.30
C LYS A 462 -4.79 -12.93 -22.82
N ASN A 463 -3.82 -12.22 -23.39
CA ASN A 463 -3.80 -11.89 -24.82
C ASN A 463 -2.78 -12.68 -25.63
N ASN A 464 -1.91 -13.48 -24.99
CA ASN A 464 -0.83 -14.23 -25.62
C ASN A 464 0.06 -13.39 -26.56
N ASP A 465 0.12 -12.07 -26.34
CA ASP A 465 0.87 -11.14 -27.18
C ASP A 465 2.19 -10.76 -26.50
N ILE A 466 3.31 -11.15 -27.14
CA ILE A 466 4.66 -10.74 -26.76
C ILE A 466 5.04 -9.57 -27.66
N SER A 467 5.01 -8.36 -27.09
CA SER A 467 5.45 -7.12 -27.74
C SER A 467 6.85 -7.24 -28.38
N LEU A 468 7.10 -6.45 -29.44
CA LEU A 468 8.39 -6.43 -30.13
C LEU A 468 9.55 -5.98 -29.21
N ASN A 469 9.30 -5.11 -28.24
CA ASN A 469 10.32 -4.63 -27.32
C ASN A 469 10.73 -5.70 -26.30
N LEU A 470 9.81 -6.59 -25.90
CA LEU A 470 10.12 -7.76 -25.09
C LEU A 470 11.12 -8.67 -25.80
N LYS A 471 10.92 -8.94 -27.09
CA LYS A 471 11.86 -9.75 -27.89
C LYS A 471 13.23 -9.11 -27.97
N LYS A 472 13.29 -7.79 -28.17
CA LYS A 472 14.56 -7.04 -28.22
C LYS A 472 15.32 -7.10 -26.89
N LEU A 473 14.61 -6.99 -25.77
CA LEU A 473 15.17 -7.09 -24.42
C LEU A 473 15.83 -8.46 -24.18
N ILE A 474 15.14 -9.54 -24.56
CA ILE A 474 15.62 -10.91 -24.41
C ILE A 474 16.84 -11.19 -25.29
N SER A 475 16.88 -10.62 -26.50
CA SER A 475 17.98 -10.89 -27.46
C SER A 475 19.25 -10.07 -27.25
N ASN A 476 19.32 -9.17 -26.26
CA ASN A 476 20.50 -8.33 -26.01
C ASN A 476 20.83 -8.23 -24.51
N LEU A 477 20.67 -9.31 -23.73
CA LEU A 477 20.89 -9.32 -22.27
C LEU A 477 22.28 -8.80 -21.90
N GLU A 478 23.28 -9.07 -22.73
CA GLU A 478 24.69 -8.75 -22.54
C GLU A 478 25.01 -7.25 -22.58
N LYS A 479 24.08 -6.43 -23.10
CA LYS A 479 24.21 -4.97 -23.17
C LYS A 479 23.35 -4.23 -22.15
N LEU A 480 22.55 -4.97 -21.38
CA LEU A 480 21.63 -4.39 -20.42
C LEU A 480 22.38 -3.90 -19.18
N SER A 481 21.90 -2.78 -18.64
CA SER A 481 22.26 -2.32 -17.31
C SER A 481 21.71 -3.23 -16.21
N PHE A 482 22.19 -3.07 -14.98
CA PHE A 482 21.76 -3.87 -13.84
C PHE A 482 20.24 -3.88 -13.63
N HIS A 483 19.58 -2.71 -13.75
CA HIS A 483 18.11 -2.60 -13.63
C HIS A 483 17.40 -3.27 -14.81
N GLU A 484 17.88 -3.06 -16.03
CA GLU A 484 17.31 -3.69 -17.23
C GLU A 484 17.41 -5.22 -17.19
N CYS A 485 18.50 -5.78 -16.65
CA CYS A 485 18.62 -7.23 -16.43
C CYS A 485 17.55 -7.74 -15.46
N ARG A 486 17.23 -7.01 -14.39
CA ARG A 486 16.15 -7.39 -13.46
C ARG A 486 14.78 -7.36 -14.13
N VAL A 487 14.50 -6.31 -14.91
CA VAL A 487 13.27 -6.21 -15.71
C VAL A 487 13.17 -7.38 -16.68
N ALA A 488 14.26 -7.71 -17.38
CA ALA A 488 14.34 -8.85 -18.30
C ALA A 488 14.10 -10.19 -17.59
N TYR A 489 14.71 -10.40 -16.42
CA TYR A 489 14.53 -11.60 -15.60
C TYR A 489 13.05 -11.84 -15.25
N TRP A 490 12.36 -10.80 -14.78
CA TRP A 490 10.92 -10.85 -14.50
C TRP A 490 10.09 -11.22 -15.74
N ILE A 491 10.33 -10.51 -16.83
CA ILE A 491 9.64 -10.70 -18.10
C ILE A 491 9.83 -12.12 -18.65
N MET A 492 11.07 -12.63 -18.66
CA MET A 492 11.35 -13.97 -19.15
C MET A 492 10.69 -15.04 -18.28
N SER A 493 10.66 -14.82 -16.96
CA SER A 493 9.94 -15.69 -16.02
C SER A 493 8.45 -15.73 -16.35
N PHE A 494 7.81 -14.58 -16.60
CA PHE A 494 6.40 -14.52 -17.01
C PHE A 494 6.14 -15.20 -18.35
N ILE A 495 7.04 -15.04 -19.33
CA ILE A 495 6.92 -15.73 -20.63
C ILE A 495 7.02 -17.24 -20.47
N LEU A 496 7.93 -17.72 -19.60
CA LEU A 496 8.06 -19.14 -19.31
C LEU A 496 6.77 -19.72 -18.70
N VAL A 497 6.18 -19.02 -17.73
CA VAL A 497 4.89 -19.36 -17.10
C VAL A 497 3.76 -19.37 -18.12
N ALA A 498 3.66 -18.33 -18.96
CA ALA A 498 2.63 -18.23 -19.99
C ALA A 498 2.76 -19.32 -21.06
N LYS A 499 3.98 -19.79 -21.38
CA LYS A 499 4.15 -20.94 -22.27
C LYS A 499 3.63 -22.23 -21.65
N GLN A 500 3.97 -22.49 -20.38
CA GLN A 500 3.54 -23.69 -19.67
C GLN A 500 2.02 -23.79 -19.55
N SER A 501 1.31 -22.65 -19.38
CA SER A 501 -0.15 -22.62 -19.37
C SER A 501 -0.76 -22.89 -20.75
N ASN A 502 -0.21 -22.29 -21.81
CA ASN A 502 -0.74 -22.39 -23.17
C ASN A 502 -0.46 -23.74 -23.86
N GLU A 503 0.60 -24.46 -23.46
CA GLU A 503 0.85 -25.83 -23.90
C GLU A 503 -0.29 -26.80 -23.50
N GLN A 504 -1.03 -26.49 -22.42
CA GLN A 504 -2.22 -27.24 -22.02
C GLN A 504 -3.47 -26.89 -22.86
N GLU A 505 -3.51 -25.70 -23.48
CA GLU A 505 -4.67 -25.18 -24.23
C GLU A 505 -4.47 -25.18 -25.77
N GLY A 506 -3.34 -25.70 -26.26
CA GLY A 506 -3.10 -25.93 -27.70
C GLY A 506 -2.85 -24.67 -28.54
N THR A 507 -2.41 -23.55 -27.93
CA THR A 507 -2.04 -22.33 -28.66
C THR A 507 -0.52 -22.13 -28.75
N ASN A 508 -0.02 -21.89 -29.96
CA ASN A 508 1.41 -21.80 -30.25
C ASN A 508 1.99 -20.41 -29.93
N LEU A 509 2.53 -20.22 -28.72
CA LEU A 509 3.50 -19.15 -28.44
C LEU A 509 4.85 -19.51 -29.08
N GLN A 510 5.05 -19.12 -30.34
CA GLN A 510 6.34 -19.29 -31.03
C GLN A 510 7.39 -18.33 -30.47
N CYS A 511 8.18 -18.83 -29.52
CA CYS A 511 9.46 -18.22 -29.15
C CYS A 511 10.51 -19.34 -29.15
N ASN A 512 11.34 -19.37 -30.21
CA ASN A 512 12.39 -20.37 -30.46
C ASN A 512 13.63 -20.20 -29.55
N VAL A 513 13.50 -19.51 -28.42
CA VAL A 513 14.60 -19.20 -27.50
C VAL A 513 14.55 -20.18 -26.33
N ASN A 514 15.71 -20.72 -25.94
CA ASN A 514 15.87 -21.49 -24.71
C ASN A 514 15.71 -20.55 -23.50
N LEU A 515 14.47 -20.29 -23.10
CA LEU A 515 14.15 -19.32 -22.05
C LEU A 515 14.78 -19.67 -20.70
N ALA A 516 14.90 -20.96 -20.37
CA ALA A 516 15.50 -21.39 -19.11
C ALA A 516 16.98 -20.97 -19.03
N GLU A 517 17.73 -21.16 -20.12
CA GLU A 517 19.12 -20.73 -20.22
C GLU A 517 19.25 -19.20 -20.14
N GLN A 518 18.41 -18.46 -20.86
CA GLN A 518 18.42 -16.98 -20.81
C GLN A 518 18.07 -16.42 -19.42
N ILE A 519 17.17 -17.10 -18.68
CA ILE A 519 16.85 -16.75 -17.30
C ILE A 519 18.08 -16.92 -16.40
N GLU A 520 18.81 -18.03 -16.54
CA GLU A 520 20.05 -18.26 -15.78
C GLU A 520 21.16 -17.28 -16.18
N THR A 521 21.30 -16.94 -17.46
CA THR A 521 22.20 -15.88 -17.93
C THR A 521 21.86 -14.53 -17.28
N ALA A 522 20.58 -14.15 -17.24
CA ALA A 522 20.18 -12.90 -16.58
C ALA A 522 20.46 -12.92 -15.07
N LYS A 523 20.22 -14.03 -14.36
CA LYS A 523 20.59 -14.17 -12.95
C LYS A 523 22.11 -14.01 -12.75
N SER A 524 22.90 -14.63 -13.61
CA SER A 524 24.37 -14.55 -13.59
C SER A 524 24.86 -13.11 -13.77
N TYR A 525 24.28 -12.36 -14.71
CA TYR A 525 24.61 -10.95 -14.92
C TYR A 525 24.18 -10.07 -13.74
N ILE A 526 22.97 -10.27 -13.19
CA ILE A 526 22.49 -9.57 -11.98
C ILE A 526 23.46 -9.79 -10.81
N LEU A 527 23.88 -11.04 -10.59
CA LEU A 527 24.83 -11.40 -9.55
C LEU A 527 26.20 -10.73 -9.76
N SER A 528 26.71 -10.75 -10.99
CA SER A 528 27.99 -10.14 -11.34
C SER A 528 28.01 -8.62 -11.17
N TYR A 529 26.93 -7.93 -11.55
CA TYR A 529 26.76 -6.49 -11.28
C TYR A 529 26.79 -6.21 -9.78
N SER A 530 25.99 -6.94 -9.00
CA SER A 530 25.90 -6.75 -7.54
C SER A 530 27.21 -7.07 -6.83
N ALA A 531 27.89 -8.16 -7.20
CA ALA A 531 29.19 -8.53 -6.66
C ALA A 531 30.21 -7.42 -6.93
N SER A 532 30.21 -6.85 -8.14
CA SER A 532 31.11 -5.76 -8.51
C SER A 532 30.85 -4.48 -7.71
N GLU A 533 29.58 -4.08 -7.52
CA GLU A 533 29.22 -2.93 -6.68
C GLU A 533 29.61 -3.15 -5.22
N ARG A 534 29.34 -4.34 -4.68
CA ARG A 534 29.68 -4.70 -3.30
C ARG A 534 31.19 -4.68 -3.05
N LEU A 535 31.99 -5.25 -3.95
CA LEU A 535 33.44 -5.22 -3.87
C LEU A 535 33.98 -3.79 -3.94
N LYS A 536 33.45 -2.95 -4.84
CA LYS A 536 33.81 -1.53 -4.92
C LYS A 536 33.48 -0.80 -3.60
N TYR A 537 32.32 -1.03 -3.01
CA TYR A 537 31.95 -0.47 -1.70
C TYR A 537 32.91 -0.93 -0.59
N LEU A 538 33.19 -2.23 -0.50
CA LEU A 538 34.08 -2.78 0.53
C LEU A 538 35.53 -2.29 0.37
N SER A 539 35.99 -2.06 -0.87
CA SER A 539 37.32 -1.51 -1.13
C SER A 539 37.57 -0.11 -0.55
N GLN A 540 36.48 0.63 -0.26
CA GLN A 540 36.53 1.98 0.28
C GLN A 540 36.45 2.02 1.82
N GLN A 541 36.18 0.89 2.47
CA GLN A 541 36.05 0.83 3.92
C GLN A 541 37.43 0.81 4.59
N GLU A 542 37.63 1.65 5.61
CA GLU A 542 38.90 1.72 6.35
C GLU A 542 39.17 0.47 7.20
N LYS A 543 38.11 -0.18 7.69
CA LYS A 543 38.18 -1.37 8.54
C LYS A 543 37.16 -2.38 8.07
N LEU A 544 37.64 -3.61 7.83
CA LEU A 544 36.82 -4.74 7.43
C LEU A 544 36.74 -5.75 8.57
N ASN A 545 35.51 -6.20 8.87
CA ASN A 545 35.28 -7.35 9.76
C ASN A 545 35.55 -8.67 9.01
N ASP A 546 35.54 -9.80 9.74
CA ASP A 546 35.90 -11.09 9.15
C ASP A 546 34.87 -11.58 8.14
N TYR A 547 33.57 -11.31 8.35
CA TYR A 547 32.52 -11.58 7.35
C TYR A 547 32.74 -10.82 6.05
N GLN A 548 33.14 -9.55 6.13
CA GLN A 548 33.41 -8.70 4.98
C GLN A 548 34.65 -9.17 4.21
N LYS A 549 35.72 -9.58 4.92
CA LYS A 549 36.92 -10.16 4.27
C LYS A 549 36.60 -11.46 3.54
N MET A 550 35.85 -12.36 4.20
CA MET A 550 35.42 -13.61 3.57
C MET A 550 34.49 -13.34 2.37
N SER A 551 33.58 -12.36 2.50
CA SER A 551 32.72 -11.92 1.39
C SER A 551 33.53 -11.41 0.20
N ILE A 552 34.59 -10.61 0.43
CA ILE A 552 35.49 -10.18 -0.66
C ILE A 552 36.08 -11.38 -1.39
N TYR A 553 36.65 -12.33 -0.64
CA TYR A 553 37.24 -13.54 -1.22
C TYR A 553 36.24 -14.33 -2.08
N LEU A 554 35.05 -14.62 -1.54
CA LEU A 554 34.03 -15.40 -2.23
C LEU A 554 33.52 -14.70 -3.50
N LEU A 555 33.28 -13.39 -3.42
CA LEU A 555 32.82 -12.60 -4.57
C LEU A 555 33.91 -12.46 -5.64
N GLN A 556 35.19 -12.32 -5.25
CA GLN A 556 36.31 -12.34 -6.20
C GLN A 556 36.42 -13.68 -6.91
N CYS A 557 36.29 -14.80 -6.19
CA CYS A 557 36.27 -16.13 -6.78
C CYS A 557 35.12 -16.27 -7.80
N HIS A 558 33.91 -15.85 -7.43
CA HIS A 558 32.76 -15.88 -8.34
C HIS A 558 33.02 -15.08 -9.63
N LEU A 559 33.47 -13.83 -9.51
CA LEU A 559 33.73 -12.96 -10.65
C LEU A 559 34.88 -13.45 -11.54
N ASN A 560 35.94 -14.02 -10.96
CA ASN A 560 37.04 -14.61 -11.72
C ASN A 560 36.58 -15.83 -12.56
N VAL A 561 35.73 -16.69 -11.98
CA VAL A 561 35.16 -17.84 -12.70
C VAL A 561 34.21 -17.38 -13.80
N TRP A 562 33.35 -16.41 -13.51
CA TRP A 562 32.43 -15.83 -14.50
C TRP A 562 33.20 -15.23 -15.68
N LEU A 563 34.21 -14.40 -15.40
CA LEU A 563 35.05 -13.77 -16.44
C LEU A 563 35.79 -14.79 -17.31
N ALA A 564 36.30 -15.87 -16.71
CA ALA A 564 36.97 -16.96 -17.45
C ALA A 564 36.03 -17.77 -18.36
N GLY A 565 34.72 -17.73 -18.09
CA GLY A 565 33.68 -18.27 -18.98
C GLY A 565 33.45 -17.40 -20.21
N GLU A 566 33.30 -16.09 -20.00
CA GLU A 566 33.02 -15.10 -21.07
C GLU A 566 34.22 -14.88 -22.02
N ASP A 567 35.45 -14.99 -21.52
CA ASP A 567 36.69 -14.85 -22.31
C ASP A 567 36.84 -15.95 -23.40
N LYS A 568 36.08 -17.06 -23.31
CA LYS A 568 36.13 -18.16 -24.29
C LYS A 568 35.13 -18.00 -25.44
N GLU A 569 34.10 -17.16 -25.29
CA GLU A 569 33.01 -17.02 -26.26
C GLU A 569 33.18 -15.80 -27.18
N SER A 570 34.15 -14.91 -26.90
CA SER A 570 34.31 -13.62 -27.59
C SER A 570 35.65 -13.49 -28.34
N GLU A 571 35.82 -14.22 -29.46
CA GLU A 571 36.94 -13.96 -30.39
C GLU A 571 36.78 -12.62 -31.17
N ASP A 572 35.59 -12.01 -31.15
CA ASP A 572 35.32 -10.71 -31.79
C ASP A 572 35.56 -9.53 -30.82
N LYS A 573 36.74 -8.92 -30.95
CA LYS A 573 37.29 -7.83 -30.12
C LYS A 573 36.60 -6.45 -30.22
N GLU A 574 35.46 -6.30 -30.90
CA GLU A 574 34.93 -4.96 -31.25
C GLU A 574 33.84 -4.39 -30.34
N LEU A 575 33.33 -5.12 -29.35
CA LEU A 575 32.40 -4.58 -28.34
C LEU A 575 32.70 -5.20 -26.96
N GLU A 576 33.61 -4.60 -26.18
CA GLU A 576 33.71 -4.96 -24.75
C GLU A 576 32.36 -4.66 -24.08
N MET A 577 31.70 -5.68 -23.57
CA MET A 577 30.44 -5.55 -22.84
C MET A 577 30.62 -4.64 -21.61
N PRO A 578 29.67 -3.75 -21.30
CA PRO A 578 29.76 -2.86 -20.14
C PRO A 578 30.03 -3.58 -18.81
N LEU A 579 29.40 -4.74 -18.61
CA LEU A 579 29.57 -5.56 -17.40
C LEU A 579 31.01 -6.07 -17.26
N ILE A 580 31.65 -6.52 -18.34
CA ILE A 580 33.04 -7.03 -18.30
C ILE A 580 34.00 -5.96 -17.77
N MET A 581 33.84 -4.70 -18.22
CA MET A 581 34.65 -3.59 -17.72
C MET A 581 34.41 -3.36 -16.22
N ILE A 582 33.15 -3.36 -15.78
CA ILE A 582 32.78 -3.16 -14.38
C ILE A 582 33.37 -4.26 -13.48
N VAL A 583 33.34 -5.52 -13.92
CA VAL A 583 33.91 -6.66 -13.22
C VAL A 583 35.44 -6.52 -13.11
N LYS A 584 36.12 -6.23 -14.22
CA LYS A 584 37.59 -6.02 -14.24
C LYS A 584 38.01 -4.89 -13.29
N GLU A 585 37.25 -3.79 -13.24
CA GLU A 585 37.49 -2.68 -12.31
C GLU A 585 37.32 -3.09 -10.85
N ALA A 586 36.25 -3.82 -10.52
CA ALA A 586 35.97 -4.26 -9.15
C ALA A 586 37.03 -5.23 -8.62
N LEU A 587 37.46 -6.18 -9.46
CA LEU A 587 38.56 -7.11 -9.15
C LEU A 587 39.88 -6.35 -8.92
N LYS A 588 40.20 -5.38 -9.79
CA LYS A 588 41.39 -4.54 -9.62
C LYS A 588 41.35 -3.74 -8.31
N ALA A 589 40.20 -3.17 -7.96
CA ALA A 589 40.01 -2.36 -6.75
C ALA A 589 40.14 -3.16 -5.45
N THR A 590 40.04 -4.48 -5.51
CA THR A 590 40.09 -5.38 -4.34
C THR A 590 41.29 -6.33 -4.33
N SER A 591 42.19 -6.22 -5.31
CA SER A 591 43.40 -7.05 -5.44
C SER A 591 44.31 -7.05 -4.20
N GLN A 592 44.27 -6.00 -3.38
CA GLN A 592 45.04 -5.92 -2.14
C GLN A 592 44.53 -6.85 -1.02
N PHE A 593 43.37 -7.48 -1.16
CA PHE A 593 42.72 -8.30 -0.12
C PHE A 593 42.86 -9.82 -0.34
N GLU A 594 43.86 -10.27 -1.11
CA GLU A 594 44.12 -11.68 -1.46
C GLU A 594 44.51 -12.62 -0.28
N ASP A 595 44.26 -12.26 0.98
CA ASP A 595 44.52 -13.15 2.11
C ASP A 595 43.53 -14.34 2.09
N VAL A 596 43.99 -15.45 1.51
CA VAL A 596 43.21 -16.68 1.30
C VAL A 596 42.94 -17.37 2.64
N GLN A 597 41.75 -17.15 3.21
CA GLN A 597 41.19 -18.08 4.18
C GLN A 597 40.31 -19.07 3.43
N GLN A 598 40.71 -20.34 3.45
CA GLN A 598 39.90 -21.42 2.90
C GLN A 598 38.60 -21.51 3.71
N GLU A 599 37.46 -21.42 3.01
CA GLU A 599 36.15 -21.54 3.62
C GLU A 599 35.92 -22.99 4.10
N ASN A 600 35.34 -23.15 5.28
CA ASN A 600 34.88 -24.44 5.79
C ASN A 600 33.35 -24.49 5.78
N CYS A 601 32.79 -25.69 5.66
CA CYS A 601 31.35 -25.89 5.81
C CYS A 601 30.92 -25.60 7.25
N ASP A 602 29.93 -24.72 7.46
CA ASP A 602 29.49 -24.35 8.82
C ASP A 602 28.85 -25.51 9.58
N LYS A 603 28.30 -26.50 8.86
CA LYS A 603 27.64 -27.68 9.44
C LYS A 603 28.61 -28.78 9.89
N CYS A 604 29.70 -29.02 9.16
CA CYS A 604 30.63 -30.13 9.43
C CYS A 604 32.11 -29.74 9.55
N ASN A 605 32.43 -28.46 9.38
CA ASN A 605 33.78 -27.89 9.43
C ASN A 605 34.78 -28.52 8.44
N VAL A 606 34.28 -29.14 7.36
CA VAL A 606 35.11 -29.69 6.29
C VAL A 606 35.45 -28.58 5.29
N PRO A 607 36.71 -28.46 4.83
CA PRO A 607 37.10 -27.43 3.88
C PRO A 607 36.35 -27.57 2.56
N ILE A 608 35.87 -26.44 2.06
CA ILE A 608 35.23 -26.32 0.74
C ILE A 608 36.34 -26.08 -0.27
N LEU A 609 36.48 -27.00 -1.23
CA LEU A 609 37.54 -26.94 -2.24
C LEU A 609 37.23 -25.92 -3.34
N GLU A 610 35.96 -25.79 -3.69
CA GLU A 610 35.46 -24.90 -4.72
C GLU A 610 34.48 -23.89 -4.08
N PRO A 611 34.81 -22.59 -4.02
CA PRO A 611 33.96 -21.57 -3.40
C PRO A 611 32.53 -21.49 -3.97
N TRP A 612 32.33 -21.95 -5.21
CA TRP A 612 31.03 -22.00 -5.90
C TRP A 612 30.29 -23.35 -5.73
N ALA A 613 30.80 -24.27 -4.92
CA ALA A 613 30.14 -25.56 -4.70
C ALA A 613 28.79 -25.37 -4.00
N GLU A 614 27.76 -26.06 -4.50
CA GLU A 614 26.43 -26.13 -3.87
C GLU A 614 26.37 -27.05 -2.66
N SER A 615 27.35 -27.96 -2.53
CA SER A 615 27.45 -28.88 -1.41
C SER A 615 28.90 -29.11 -0.99
N CYS A 616 29.11 -29.39 0.30
CA CYS A 616 30.43 -29.79 0.78
C CYS A 616 30.71 -31.26 0.42
N SER A 617 31.96 -31.71 0.55
CA SER A 617 32.36 -33.09 0.28
C SER A 617 31.68 -34.14 1.18
N SER A 618 31.04 -33.70 2.28
CA SER A 618 30.20 -34.54 3.14
C SER A 618 28.71 -34.57 2.73
N GLY A 619 28.31 -33.85 1.69
CA GLY A 619 26.94 -33.83 1.17
C GLY A 619 25.99 -32.81 1.80
N HIS A 620 26.48 -31.89 2.65
CA HIS A 620 25.63 -30.80 3.16
C HIS A 620 25.43 -29.73 2.09
N PHE A 621 24.17 -29.35 1.85
CA PHE A 621 23.82 -28.24 0.98
C PHE A 621 24.25 -26.90 1.61
N LEU A 622 24.90 -26.07 0.79
CA LEU A 622 25.51 -24.79 1.16
C LEU A 622 24.62 -23.66 0.64
N GLU A 623 23.61 -23.30 1.42
CA GLU A 623 22.77 -22.15 1.11
C GLU A 623 23.59 -20.87 1.27
N ARG A 624 23.72 -20.08 0.21
CA ARG A 624 24.57 -18.89 0.20
C ARG A 624 23.75 -17.62 0.03
N CYS A 625 24.17 -16.57 0.73
CA CYS A 625 23.63 -15.25 0.52
C CYS A 625 24.10 -14.69 -0.84
N PRO A 626 23.21 -14.26 -1.74
CA PRO A 626 23.60 -13.82 -3.08
C PRO A 626 24.32 -12.45 -3.07
N ILE A 627 24.25 -11.68 -1.99
CA ILE A 627 24.96 -10.40 -1.86
C ILE A 627 26.38 -10.60 -1.35
N THR A 628 26.60 -11.51 -0.40
CA THR A 628 27.89 -11.68 0.28
C THR A 628 28.66 -12.93 -0.17
N GLY A 629 27.97 -13.93 -0.72
CA GLY A 629 28.52 -15.26 -1.02
C GLY A 629 28.62 -16.19 0.21
N LEU A 630 28.43 -15.66 1.42
CA LEU A 630 28.57 -16.40 2.68
C LEU A 630 27.49 -17.48 2.82
N GLN A 631 27.84 -18.60 3.45
CA GLN A 631 26.88 -19.61 3.89
C GLN A 631 25.90 -19.01 4.91
N VAL A 632 24.61 -19.28 4.75
CA VAL A 632 23.56 -18.92 5.71
C VAL A 632 23.21 -20.16 6.52
N HIS A 633 23.52 -20.15 7.80
CA HIS A 633 23.24 -21.25 8.72
C HIS A 633 22.55 -20.79 10.00
N GLU A 634 22.42 -19.48 10.19
CA GLU A 634 21.76 -18.87 11.31
C GLU A 634 20.26 -19.15 11.31
N VAL A 635 19.72 -19.48 12.48
CA VAL A 635 18.27 -19.70 12.66
C VAL A 635 17.49 -18.45 12.30
N ARG A 636 17.98 -17.27 12.70
CA ARG A 636 17.40 -15.98 12.34
C ARG A 636 18.08 -15.49 11.08
N HIS A 637 17.43 -15.65 9.94
CA HIS A 637 17.88 -15.16 8.64
C HIS A 637 16.74 -14.49 7.87
N ARG A 638 17.08 -13.73 6.83
CA ARG A 638 16.09 -13.08 5.96
C ARG A 638 15.84 -13.88 4.69
N LEU A 639 14.60 -13.88 4.22
CA LEU A 639 14.13 -14.58 3.04
C LEU A 639 13.39 -13.63 2.09
N CYS A 640 13.60 -13.81 0.79
CA CYS A 640 12.72 -13.18 -0.20
C CYS A 640 11.40 -13.95 -0.33
N SER A 641 10.26 -13.28 -0.18
CA SER A 641 8.93 -13.87 -0.30
C SER A 641 8.58 -14.42 -1.70
N ILE A 642 9.35 -14.08 -2.73
CA ILE A 642 9.10 -14.49 -4.13
C ILE A 642 10.03 -15.60 -4.60
N CYS A 643 11.33 -15.39 -4.49
CA CYS A 643 12.33 -16.34 -5.00
C CYS A 643 12.96 -17.19 -3.89
N HIS A 644 12.56 -16.98 -2.64
CA HIS A 644 13.06 -17.72 -1.47
C HIS A 644 14.59 -17.70 -1.31
N GLN A 645 15.25 -16.70 -1.88
CA GLN A 645 16.68 -16.49 -1.65
C GLN A 645 16.94 -16.04 -0.22
N LEU A 646 17.97 -16.62 0.37
CA LEU A 646 18.38 -16.41 1.76
C LEU A 646 19.41 -15.30 1.86
N TYR A 647 19.34 -14.51 2.92
CA TYR A 647 20.26 -13.39 3.16
C TYR A 647 20.89 -13.50 4.53
N HIS A 648 22.21 -13.28 4.56
CA HIS A 648 23.02 -13.43 5.75
C HIS A 648 22.75 -12.30 6.76
N PRO A 649 22.57 -12.56 8.06
CA PRO A 649 22.23 -11.55 9.08
C PRO A 649 23.28 -10.46 9.26
N CYS A 650 24.54 -10.72 8.87
CA CYS A 650 25.60 -9.70 8.92
C CYS A 650 25.24 -8.41 8.14
N LEU A 651 24.36 -8.51 7.13
CA LEU A 651 23.92 -7.38 6.34
C LEU A 651 22.96 -6.46 7.11
N ASP A 652 22.34 -6.89 8.22
CA ASP A 652 21.44 -6.05 9.03
C ASP A 652 22.13 -4.84 9.64
N VAL A 653 23.44 -4.93 9.87
CA VAL A 653 24.26 -3.83 10.41
C VAL A 653 24.75 -2.90 9.28
N GLU A 654 24.71 -3.38 8.03
CA GLU A 654 25.29 -2.69 6.88
C GLU A 654 24.24 -2.01 5.98
N ILE A 655 23.01 -2.55 5.94
CA ILE A 655 21.97 -2.16 5.00
C ILE A 655 20.66 -1.97 5.77
N ASP A 656 20.24 -0.71 5.92
CA ASP A 656 18.98 -0.35 6.62
C ASP A 656 17.74 -1.03 6.00
N GLU A 657 17.67 -1.06 4.67
CA GLU A 657 16.53 -1.62 3.93
C GLU A 657 17.02 -2.67 2.93
N MET A 658 17.16 -3.91 3.41
CA MET A 658 17.65 -5.00 2.59
C MET A 658 16.61 -5.42 1.54
N LYS A 659 17.06 -5.53 0.29
CA LYS A 659 16.23 -5.93 -0.86
C LYS A 659 16.79 -7.18 -1.49
N CYS A 660 15.89 -8.00 -2.01
CA CYS A 660 16.26 -9.16 -2.78
C CYS A 660 17.03 -8.74 -4.03
N LEU A 661 18.17 -9.38 -4.27
CA LEU A 661 19.04 -9.14 -5.41
C LEU A 661 18.30 -9.25 -6.74
N TYR A 662 17.48 -10.29 -6.89
CA TYR A 662 16.78 -10.61 -8.15
C TYR A 662 15.41 -9.93 -8.22
N CYS A 663 14.60 -10.11 -7.19
CA CYS A 663 13.22 -9.62 -7.17
C CYS A 663 13.15 -8.12 -6.85
N HIS A 664 14.15 -7.51 -6.23
CA HIS A 664 14.13 -6.09 -5.81
C HIS A 664 12.98 -5.74 -4.85
N LEU A 665 12.57 -6.71 -4.03
CA LEU A 665 11.60 -6.55 -2.95
C LEU A 665 12.29 -6.59 -1.59
N PRO A 666 11.76 -5.92 -0.55
CA PRO A 666 12.25 -6.07 0.80
C PRO A 666 12.32 -7.54 1.22
N VAL A 667 13.42 -7.93 1.88
CA VAL A 667 13.57 -9.27 2.45
C VAL A 667 13.20 -9.23 3.93
N MET A 668 12.33 -10.16 4.32
CA MET A 668 11.78 -10.23 5.67
C MET A 668 12.49 -11.34 6.44
N TYR A 669 12.51 -11.27 7.77
CA TYR A 669 12.90 -12.44 8.54
C TYR A 669 11.92 -13.59 8.32
N ASP A 670 12.41 -14.82 8.39
CA ASP A 670 11.52 -15.97 8.40
C ASP A 670 10.67 -15.96 9.69
N THR A 671 9.38 -15.65 9.56
CA THR A 671 8.41 -15.55 10.67
C THR A 671 7.62 -16.84 10.90
N ASN A 672 8.13 -18.00 10.45
CA ASN A 672 7.53 -19.32 10.70
C ASN A 672 7.41 -19.73 12.20
N ILE A 673 7.59 -18.81 13.15
CA ILE A 673 7.27 -18.98 14.57
C ILE A 673 6.00 -18.14 14.85
N PRO A 674 4.80 -18.72 14.75
CA PRO A 674 3.57 -17.99 15.08
C PRO A 674 3.60 -17.56 16.55
N PHE A 675 3.32 -16.30 16.80
CA PHE A 675 3.09 -15.82 18.17
C PHE A 675 1.69 -16.26 18.61
N GLU A 676 1.58 -17.45 19.22
CA GLU A 676 0.32 -17.93 19.82
C GLU A 676 -0.34 -16.89 20.75
N SER A 677 0.46 -15.99 21.35
CA SER A 677 -0.01 -14.92 22.21
C SER A 677 -0.82 -13.83 21.49
N LEU A 678 -0.60 -13.56 20.19
CA LEU A 678 -1.33 -12.53 19.44
C LEU A 678 -2.82 -12.89 19.28
N HIS A 679 -3.10 -14.18 19.15
CA HIS A 679 -4.44 -14.73 18.91
C HIS A 679 -5.44 -14.52 20.06
N ILE A 680 -4.97 -14.21 21.28
CA ILE A 680 -5.80 -14.12 22.49
C ILE A 680 -5.96 -12.66 22.96
N SER A 681 -5.33 -11.71 22.28
CA SER A 681 -5.29 -10.31 22.71
C SER A 681 -6.56 -9.51 22.44
N GLU A 682 -6.94 -8.66 23.40
CA GLU A 682 -8.00 -7.66 23.25
C GLU A 682 -7.64 -6.54 22.26
N LYS A 683 -6.35 -6.39 21.89
CA LYS A 683 -5.91 -5.48 20.83
C LYS A 683 -6.05 -6.09 19.44
N ASN A 684 -6.41 -7.37 19.33
CA ASN A 684 -6.55 -8.04 18.04
C ASN A 684 -7.89 -7.64 17.40
N LEU A 685 -7.81 -6.95 16.27
CA LEU A 685 -8.97 -6.49 15.51
C LEU A 685 -9.41 -7.51 14.44
N SER A 686 -8.68 -8.61 14.23
CA SER A 686 -8.98 -9.59 13.18
C SER A 686 -10.03 -10.61 13.53
N ARG A 687 -10.64 -10.53 14.71
CA ARG A 687 -11.69 -11.46 15.14
C ARG A 687 -12.93 -10.69 15.59
N PRO A 688 -14.12 -11.21 15.32
CA PRO A 688 -15.33 -10.66 15.90
C PRO A 688 -15.29 -10.86 17.42
N ASN A 689 -15.63 -9.82 18.19
CA ASN A 689 -15.74 -9.93 19.63
C ASN A 689 -16.84 -10.93 19.98
N LYS A 690 -16.60 -11.78 21.00
CA LYS A 690 -17.45 -12.93 21.42
C LYS A 690 -18.90 -12.58 21.86
N GLY A 691 -19.34 -11.33 21.70
CA GLY A 691 -20.70 -10.88 22.01
C GLY A 691 -21.69 -10.96 20.85
N ALA A 692 -21.25 -11.08 19.60
CA ALA A 692 -22.13 -10.91 18.43
C ALA A 692 -22.82 -12.19 17.92
N PHE A 693 -22.40 -13.37 18.37
CA PHE A 693 -23.04 -14.63 18.01
C PHE A 693 -23.05 -15.55 19.22
N SER A 694 -24.25 -15.91 19.70
CA SER A 694 -24.40 -17.05 20.60
C SER A 694 -23.88 -18.28 19.86
N ASP A 695 -22.81 -18.89 20.38
CA ASP A 695 -22.30 -20.19 19.95
C ASP A 695 -23.45 -21.21 19.92
N ASN A 696 -24.06 -21.43 18.75
CA ASN A 696 -24.88 -22.60 18.41
C ASN A 696 -25.43 -22.67 16.97
N GLU A 697 -25.10 -21.74 16.07
CA GLU A 697 -25.44 -21.89 14.65
C GLU A 697 -24.17 -21.69 13.81
N PHE A 698 -23.91 -22.57 12.83
CA PHE A 698 -22.82 -22.52 11.82
C PHE A 698 -21.52 -23.32 12.07
N LEU A 699 -21.56 -24.41 12.84
CA LEU A 699 -20.53 -25.47 12.75
C LEU A 699 -21.13 -26.86 12.55
N GLU A 700 -21.99 -27.02 11.55
CA GLU A 700 -22.16 -28.31 10.87
C GLU A 700 -22.28 -28.03 9.36
N ASP A 701 -21.52 -28.82 8.58
CA ASP A 701 -21.58 -28.99 7.12
C ASP A 701 -20.90 -27.96 6.21
N ILE A 702 -19.56 -28.06 6.08
CA ILE A 702 -18.88 -27.98 4.77
C ILE A 702 -17.72 -28.99 4.76
N ASP A 703 -18.05 -30.26 4.48
CA ASP A 703 -17.17 -31.17 3.72
C ASP A 703 -17.78 -31.29 2.31
N ASP A 704 -16.98 -30.91 1.31
CA ASP A 704 -17.01 -31.19 -0.15
C ASP A 704 -16.71 -29.96 -1.03
#